data_AF-A0A2E6SDK6-F1
#
_entry.id   AF-A0A2E6SDK6-F1
#
_cell.length_a   1.000
_cell.length_b   1.000
_cell.length_c   1.000
_cell.angle_alpha   90.00
_cell.angle_beta   90.00
_cell.angle_gamma   90.00
#
_symmetry.space_group_name_H-M   'P 1'
#
loop_
_entity.id
_entity.type
_entity.pdbx_description
1 polymer ?
#
loop_
_entity_poly.entity_id
_entity_poly.type
_entity_poly.pdbx_seq_one_letter_code
_entity_poly.pdbx_strand_id
1 'polypeptide(L)'
;MRVFLCTLACLVLPVDSIRAGEILIAAGEKTEWSYLDGKAAPGAGWREPGFDDSEWKRGRAPLGYGKDGLATTLQFGADPGAKPLTAYFRATFRAPDRGNKEFAKLGLLATYDDGVAIYLNGKEVARANLPSGELTPRTRASRAIRESSELAISIPAASLNYGALNTIAVEVHQSGPSSSDLHLDLKLSGLAEGEEPAADPYREGMRALRRGDAEEGARLLSQMDPKHPAYARTMAMLGWQVFAEGLGEASRGLPFVKKAYAAAPTDRQVVRAYIKTHVLSGVLFDPAALVRERNREVAAEHKFLVTRPELRDSELIPRKELEADLDYLEHVLVNCFSYLELRPVDYRGALDAIRGSLAEETSLNQFRLQLAKLISLFCDGHARLATSHAEYMPRGYAPYVAGSYKGRVYLSDGEEFLDQKHPYVKAIDGRPLAEWMEVASYIVVKESPQWRLRQSLKMLAYVNYIRAELGLPRKETIALELESEDRKSTRKMEVDINRRPKRGAEFPDGDSRRIGEVGYIRLPQMTGSARFLAELNQWMGRFRDTKGLVIDVRGNPGGSKNILLTLMPYFLKPGDPMRIIEFSAYRKPMELPRPMPDGFNMSSMSAQPVTSSHWKTDAQRKFIGEAIRKFKPTWPLPAGKFSDLYVLAFDSTMNPEAYYYDKPLIILQDSGSFSASDIFLGGFKGLPNTTLMGTASGGGNGWMDRYTLPNTELEIILCQTAKFRPTGEPYDGLGVPPDVGMEATPADRMGRSDSVLEAALRRLRQ
;
A
#
# COMPACT_ATOMS: atom_id res chain seq x y z
N MET A 1 -47.29 -45.68 28.97
CA MET A 1 -47.82 -45.26 27.66
C MET A 1 -46.63 -44.72 26.87
N ARG A 2 -46.40 -45.30 25.69
CA ARG A 2 -45.30 -45.20 24.71
C ARG A 2 -44.20 -44.12 24.87
N VAL A 3 -42.96 -44.63 24.89
CA VAL A 3 -41.68 -43.95 24.65
C VAL A 3 -41.49 -43.74 23.14
N PHE A 4 -40.99 -42.57 22.72
CA PHE A 4 -40.35 -42.40 21.41
C PHE A 4 -39.08 -41.53 21.54
N LEU A 5 -37.93 -42.18 21.33
CA LEU A 5 -36.68 -41.56 20.89
C LEU A 5 -36.82 -41.24 19.39
N CYS A 6 -36.39 -40.07 18.93
CA CYS A 6 -36.00 -39.87 17.54
C CYS A 6 -34.67 -39.12 17.48
N THR A 7 -33.69 -39.85 16.97
CA THR A 7 -32.30 -39.48 16.67
C THR A 7 -32.21 -38.71 15.35
N LEU A 8 -31.26 -37.79 15.27
CA LEU A 8 -30.74 -37.16 14.04
C LEU A 8 -30.32 -38.22 13.00
N ALA A 9 -30.69 -38.00 11.73
CA ALA A 9 -29.96 -38.50 10.57
C ALA A 9 -30.04 -37.49 9.42
N CYS A 10 -28.89 -37.15 8.87
CA CYS A 10 -28.67 -36.21 7.77
C CYS A 10 -29.37 -36.62 6.46
N LEU A 11 -29.91 -35.65 5.73
CA LEU A 11 -30.03 -35.73 4.27
C LEU A 11 -29.47 -34.45 3.65
N VAL A 12 -28.24 -34.54 3.13
CA VAL A 12 -27.68 -33.55 2.22
C VAL A 12 -28.26 -33.86 0.84
N LEU A 13 -29.05 -32.96 0.27
CA LEU A 13 -29.32 -32.97 -1.16
C LEU A 13 -28.22 -32.15 -1.86
N PRO A 14 -27.47 -32.73 -2.82
CA PRO A 14 -26.56 -31.95 -3.63
C PRO A 14 -27.37 -31.04 -4.56
N VAL A 15 -27.06 -29.74 -4.54
CA VAL A 15 -27.45 -28.82 -5.61
C VAL A 15 -26.53 -29.15 -6.79
N ASP A 16 -27.05 -29.88 -7.78
CA ASP A 16 -26.35 -30.09 -9.04
C ASP A 16 -26.11 -28.74 -9.71
N SER A 17 -24.84 -28.41 -9.92
CA SER A 17 -24.42 -27.28 -10.74
C SER A 17 -24.94 -27.46 -12.16
N ILE A 18 -25.69 -26.48 -12.67
CA ILE A 18 -26.02 -26.38 -14.10
C ILE A 18 -24.70 -26.34 -14.89
N ARG A 19 -24.40 -27.41 -15.63
CA ARG A 19 -23.25 -27.47 -16.54
C ARG A 19 -23.58 -26.70 -17.81
N ALA A 20 -22.75 -25.71 -18.16
CA ALA A 20 -22.76 -25.10 -19.49
C ALA A 20 -22.47 -26.16 -20.58
N GLY A 21 -23.16 -26.07 -21.71
CA GLY A 21 -23.08 -27.01 -22.84
C GLY A 21 -21.67 -27.46 -23.24
N GLU A 22 -21.52 -28.73 -23.62
CA GLU A 22 -20.23 -29.37 -23.94
C GLU A 22 -19.69 -28.86 -25.28
N ILE A 23 -18.49 -28.29 -25.30
CA ILE A 23 -17.85 -27.81 -26.54
C ILE A 23 -17.31 -29.01 -27.32
N LEU A 24 -17.86 -29.24 -28.51
CA LEU A 24 -17.44 -30.30 -29.43
C LEU A 24 -16.36 -29.80 -30.40
N ILE A 25 -16.48 -28.54 -30.82
CA ILE A 25 -15.48 -27.81 -31.60
C ILE A 25 -15.37 -26.40 -31.02
N ALA A 26 -14.16 -25.99 -30.66
CA ALA A 26 -13.91 -24.67 -30.10
C ALA A 26 -13.58 -23.65 -31.21
N ALA A 27 -14.16 -22.46 -31.12
CA ALA A 27 -13.71 -21.31 -31.93
C ALA A 27 -12.32 -20.81 -31.50
N GLY A 28 -11.68 -20.04 -32.37
CA GLY A 28 -10.34 -19.50 -32.21
C GLY A 28 -9.26 -20.58 -32.30
N GLU A 29 -8.09 -20.28 -31.74
CA GLU A 29 -6.85 -21.05 -31.95
C GLU A 29 -6.82 -22.45 -31.32
N LYS A 30 -7.96 -22.92 -30.81
CA LYS A 30 -8.09 -24.20 -30.09
C LYS A 30 -8.40 -25.38 -30.99
N THR A 31 -8.97 -25.15 -32.17
CA THR A 31 -9.26 -26.20 -33.14
C THR A 31 -8.29 -26.11 -34.31
N GLU A 32 -7.62 -27.21 -34.60
CA GLU A 32 -6.86 -27.39 -35.84
C GLU A 32 -7.80 -27.89 -36.94
N TRP A 33 -7.74 -27.23 -38.09
CA TRP A 33 -8.53 -27.51 -39.28
C TRP A 33 -7.62 -28.01 -40.38
N SER A 34 -8.06 -29.04 -41.09
CA SER A 34 -7.56 -29.38 -42.41
C SER A 34 -8.17 -28.41 -43.42
N TYR A 35 -7.37 -27.83 -44.31
CA TYR A 35 -7.84 -26.91 -45.33
C TYR A 35 -7.10 -27.07 -46.66
N LEU A 36 -7.77 -26.67 -47.74
CA LEU A 36 -7.18 -26.58 -49.06
C LEU A 36 -6.79 -25.15 -49.39
N ASP A 37 -5.58 -24.97 -49.92
CA ASP A 37 -5.09 -23.70 -50.43
C ASP A 37 -5.22 -23.63 -51.96
N GLY A 38 -5.31 -22.41 -52.47
CA GLY A 38 -5.32 -22.15 -53.91
C GLY A 38 -6.53 -22.74 -54.61
N LYS A 39 -6.36 -23.17 -55.87
CA LYS A 39 -7.45 -23.69 -56.71
C LYS A 39 -7.72 -25.18 -56.50
N ALA A 40 -7.18 -25.78 -55.45
CA ALA A 40 -7.41 -27.19 -55.14
C ALA A 40 -8.89 -27.41 -54.79
N ALA A 41 -9.48 -28.46 -55.35
CA ALA A 41 -10.85 -28.87 -55.05
C ALA A 41 -10.83 -30.16 -54.23
N PRO A 42 -11.79 -30.36 -53.32
CA PRO A 42 -11.82 -31.55 -52.50
C PRO A 42 -12.21 -32.79 -53.31
N GLY A 43 -11.70 -33.96 -52.91
CA GLY A 43 -12.05 -35.25 -53.52
C GLY A 43 -13.51 -35.65 -53.26
N ALA A 44 -13.99 -36.68 -53.97
CA ALA A 44 -15.33 -37.21 -53.76
C ALA A 44 -15.52 -37.68 -52.30
N GLY A 45 -16.66 -37.36 -51.69
CA GLY A 45 -16.97 -37.78 -50.31
C GLY A 45 -16.22 -37.01 -49.22
N TRP A 46 -15.55 -35.89 -49.52
CA TRP A 46 -14.75 -35.13 -48.55
C TRP A 46 -15.48 -34.67 -47.27
N ARG A 47 -16.81 -34.56 -47.36
CA ARG A 47 -17.71 -34.17 -46.25
C ARG A 47 -18.02 -35.32 -45.30
N GLU A 48 -17.75 -36.57 -45.69
CA GLU A 48 -18.10 -37.78 -44.95
C GLU A 48 -17.09 -38.09 -43.84
N PRO A 49 -17.53 -38.72 -42.73
CA PRO A 49 -16.61 -39.28 -41.74
C PRO A 49 -15.74 -40.36 -42.38
N GLY A 50 -14.41 -40.23 -42.24
CA GLY A 50 -13.44 -41.23 -42.73
C GLY A 50 -12.82 -40.95 -44.10
N PHE A 51 -13.16 -39.84 -44.76
CA PHE A 51 -12.37 -39.38 -45.91
C PHE A 51 -10.93 -39.06 -45.48
N ASP A 52 -9.94 -39.45 -46.29
CA ASP A 52 -8.52 -39.22 -46.04
C ASP A 52 -8.13 -37.80 -46.47
N ASP A 53 -7.85 -36.93 -45.49
CA ASP A 53 -7.36 -35.56 -45.72
C ASP A 53 -5.87 -35.41 -45.37
N SER A 54 -5.11 -36.51 -45.37
CA SER A 54 -3.67 -36.47 -45.08
C SER A 54 -2.87 -35.54 -46.00
N GLU A 55 -3.36 -35.31 -47.23
CA GLU A 55 -2.77 -34.36 -48.19
C GLU A 55 -3.22 -32.90 -47.99
N TRP A 56 -4.17 -32.63 -47.09
CA TRP A 56 -4.64 -31.27 -46.80
C TRP A 56 -3.69 -30.57 -45.85
N LYS A 57 -3.60 -29.25 -45.98
CA LYS A 57 -2.80 -28.44 -45.03
C LYS A 57 -3.53 -28.36 -43.70
N ARG A 58 -2.79 -28.13 -42.62
CA ARG A 58 -3.36 -27.98 -41.28
C ARG A 58 -3.05 -26.61 -40.69
N GLY A 59 -4.03 -26.01 -40.02
CA GLY A 59 -3.92 -24.68 -39.43
C GLY A 59 -5.02 -24.42 -38.41
N ARG A 60 -4.77 -23.49 -37.50
CA ARG A 60 -5.73 -23.12 -36.46
C ARG A 60 -6.64 -21.98 -36.91
N ALA A 61 -7.89 -22.00 -36.46
CA ALA A 61 -8.82 -20.88 -36.65
C ALA A 61 -8.43 -19.68 -35.76
N PRO A 62 -8.80 -18.43 -36.11
CA PRO A 62 -9.49 -18.03 -37.34
C PRO A 62 -8.60 -18.19 -38.59
N LEU A 63 -9.16 -18.75 -39.66
CA LEU A 63 -8.47 -18.99 -40.94
C LEU A 63 -8.94 -18.01 -42.00
N GLY A 64 -8.02 -17.49 -42.82
CA GLY A 64 -8.40 -16.61 -43.92
C GLY A 64 -7.27 -15.81 -44.53
N TYR A 65 -7.58 -14.66 -45.12
CA TYR A 65 -6.59 -13.67 -45.53
C TYR A 65 -7.19 -12.26 -45.45
N GLY A 66 -6.35 -11.23 -45.50
CA GLY A 66 -6.81 -9.84 -45.57
C GLY A 66 -7.41 -9.27 -44.27
N LYS A 67 -7.32 -10.00 -43.14
CA LYS A 67 -7.78 -9.54 -41.82
C LYS A 67 -6.71 -9.62 -40.75
N ASP A 68 -6.78 -8.68 -39.82
CA ASP A 68 -5.99 -8.72 -38.59
C ASP A 68 -6.52 -9.80 -37.63
N GLY A 69 -5.62 -10.45 -36.90
CA GLY A 69 -5.97 -11.46 -35.89
C GLY A 69 -6.28 -12.86 -36.43
N LEU A 70 -5.92 -13.15 -37.69
CA LEU A 70 -5.96 -14.49 -38.24
C LEU A 70 -4.83 -15.35 -37.66
N ALA A 71 -5.16 -16.57 -37.24
CA ALA A 71 -4.19 -17.53 -36.76
C ALA A 71 -3.54 -18.31 -37.92
N THR A 72 -4.28 -18.55 -38.99
CA THR A 72 -3.78 -19.19 -40.22
C THR A 72 -4.12 -18.35 -41.44
N THR A 73 -3.09 -17.94 -42.18
CA THR A 73 -3.27 -17.22 -43.45
C THR A 73 -3.28 -18.18 -44.63
N LEU A 74 -4.37 -18.18 -45.40
CA LEU A 74 -4.54 -18.99 -46.61
C LEU A 74 -3.81 -18.38 -47.81
N GLN A 75 -3.31 -19.26 -48.67
CA GLN A 75 -2.70 -18.90 -49.95
C GLN A 75 -3.74 -18.99 -51.06
N PHE A 76 -3.89 -17.93 -51.84
CA PHE A 76 -4.85 -17.86 -52.96
C PHE A 76 -4.18 -17.83 -54.34
N GLY A 77 -2.85 -18.02 -54.40
CA GLY A 77 -2.06 -17.96 -55.64
C GLY A 77 -1.45 -16.58 -55.92
N ALA A 78 -0.74 -16.46 -57.03
CA ALA A 78 0.10 -15.28 -57.34
C ALA A 78 -0.67 -14.05 -57.87
N ASP A 79 -1.93 -14.21 -58.27
CA ASP A 79 -2.76 -13.13 -58.82
C ASP A 79 -3.87 -12.72 -57.83
N PRO A 80 -3.74 -11.58 -57.13
CA PRO A 80 -4.73 -11.08 -56.19
C PRO A 80 -6.08 -10.70 -56.82
N GLY A 81 -6.15 -10.54 -58.14
CA GLY A 81 -7.40 -10.27 -58.88
C GLY A 81 -8.12 -11.53 -59.36
N ALA A 82 -7.49 -12.71 -59.24
CA ALA A 82 -8.00 -13.99 -59.74
C ALA A 82 -7.96 -15.11 -58.68
N LYS A 83 -8.37 -14.78 -57.44
CA LYS A 83 -8.40 -15.72 -56.32
C LYS A 83 -9.45 -16.83 -56.53
N PRO A 84 -9.25 -18.03 -55.94
CA PRO A 84 -10.29 -19.05 -55.85
C PRO A 84 -11.54 -18.47 -55.19
N LEU A 85 -12.71 -18.80 -55.75
CA LEU A 85 -13.99 -18.34 -55.20
C LEU A 85 -14.39 -19.10 -53.94
N THR A 86 -13.87 -20.31 -53.75
CA THR A 86 -14.25 -21.17 -52.63
C THR A 86 -13.02 -21.64 -51.87
N ALA A 87 -13.08 -21.57 -50.55
CA ALA A 87 -12.13 -22.19 -49.65
C ALA A 87 -12.80 -23.32 -48.87
N TYR A 88 -12.08 -24.43 -48.69
CA TYR A 88 -12.59 -25.66 -48.10
C TYR A 88 -11.88 -25.97 -46.80
N PHE A 89 -12.65 -26.28 -45.76
CA PHE A 89 -12.17 -26.55 -44.42
C PHE A 89 -12.84 -27.79 -43.85
N ARG A 90 -12.10 -28.54 -43.04
CA ARG A 90 -12.61 -29.73 -42.37
C ARG A 90 -11.96 -29.90 -41.00
N ALA A 91 -12.74 -30.36 -40.03
CA ALA A 91 -12.21 -30.77 -38.74
C ALA A 91 -12.94 -32.03 -38.26
N THR A 92 -12.18 -32.92 -37.64
CA THR A 92 -12.73 -34.13 -37.03
C THR A 92 -12.77 -33.98 -35.51
N PHE A 93 -13.83 -34.49 -34.88
CA PHE A 93 -13.99 -34.46 -33.43
C PHE A 93 -14.71 -35.71 -32.94
N ARG A 94 -14.49 -36.10 -31.68
CA ARG A 94 -15.16 -37.28 -31.10
C ARG A 94 -16.34 -36.83 -30.25
N ALA A 95 -17.53 -37.36 -30.54
CA ALA A 95 -18.70 -37.13 -29.70
C ALA A 95 -18.65 -38.04 -28.45
N PRO A 96 -19.20 -37.61 -27.31
CA PRO A 96 -19.28 -38.45 -26.11
C PRO A 96 -20.18 -39.68 -26.33
N ASP A 97 -20.08 -40.67 -25.43
CA ASP A 97 -20.98 -41.83 -25.44
C ASP A 97 -22.40 -41.46 -24.97
N ARG A 98 -23.40 -42.16 -25.50
CA ARG A 98 -24.85 -41.92 -25.35
C ARG A 98 -25.46 -42.09 -23.94
N GLY A 99 -24.66 -42.16 -22.87
CA GLY A 99 -25.15 -42.37 -21.49
C GLY A 99 -26.01 -41.22 -20.95
N ASN A 100 -25.83 -40.80 -19.68
CA ASN A 100 -26.54 -39.63 -19.11
C ASN A 100 -26.11 -38.27 -19.72
N LYS A 101 -25.69 -38.23 -20.99
CA LYS A 101 -25.09 -37.08 -21.70
C LYS A 101 -25.67 -36.87 -23.11
N GLU A 102 -26.90 -37.31 -23.37
CA GLU A 102 -27.54 -36.98 -24.65
C GLU A 102 -27.84 -35.48 -24.72
N PHE A 103 -27.38 -34.82 -25.80
CA PHE A 103 -27.68 -33.42 -26.02
C PHE A 103 -29.11 -33.27 -26.55
N ALA A 104 -29.81 -32.22 -26.12
CA ALA A 104 -31.12 -31.90 -26.66
C ALA A 104 -31.01 -31.39 -28.11
N LYS A 105 -30.02 -30.53 -28.37
CA LYS A 105 -29.67 -29.99 -29.70
C LYS A 105 -28.17 -29.75 -29.77
N LEU A 106 -27.66 -29.39 -30.94
CA LEU A 106 -26.31 -28.83 -31.11
C LEU A 106 -26.43 -27.36 -31.46
N GLY A 107 -25.59 -26.52 -30.87
CA GLY A 107 -25.45 -25.13 -31.24
C GLY A 107 -24.26 -24.93 -32.15
N LEU A 108 -24.50 -24.39 -33.35
CA LEU A 108 -23.47 -24.00 -34.30
C LEU A 108 -23.38 -22.48 -34.36
N LEU A 109 -22.16 -21.97 -34.21
CA LEU A 109 -21.81 -20.56 -34.37
C LEU A 109 -20.66 -20.46 -35.36
N ALA A 110 -20.84 -19.74 -36.46
CA ALA A 110 -19.79 -19.51 -37.44
C ALA A 110 -19.68 -18.01 -37.74
N THR A 111 -18.46 -17.49 -37.70
CA THR A 111 -18.12 -16.19 -38.31
C THR A 111 -17.48 -16.49 -39.66
N TYR A 112 -17.99 -15.89 -40.72
CA TYR A 112 -17.56 -16.20 -42.08
C TYR A 112 -17.57 -14.95 -42.94
N ASP A 113 -16.81 -15.00 -44.03
CA ASP A 113 -16.80 -13.95 -45.04
C ASP A 113 -17.70 -14.30 -46.23
N ASP A 114 -18.34 -13.29 -46.82
CA ASP A 114 -19.31 -13.40 -47.93
C ASP A 114 -20.38 -14.50 -47.75
N GLY A 115 -20.16 -15.75 -48.18
CA GLY A 115 -21.13 -16.85 -48.10
C GLY A 115 -20.55 -18.14 -47.50
N VAL A 116 -21.39 -18.96 -46.87
CA VAL A 116 -20.94 -20.21 -46.22
C VAL A 116 -21.95 -21.35 -46.36
N ALA A 117 -21.45 -22.57 -46.55
CA ALA A 117 -22.19 -23.81 -46.35
C ALA A 117 -21.44 -24.75 -45.39
N ILE A 118 -22.18 -25.40 -44.49
CA ILE A 118 -21.62 -26.21 -43.41
C ILE A 118 -22.30 -27.58 -43.39
N TYR A 119 -21.48 -28.61 -43.27
CA TYR A 119 -21.84 -30.01 -43.29
C TYR A 119 -21.40 -30.70 -42.01
N LEU A 120 -22.24 -31.57 -41.46
CA LEU A 120 -21.93 -32.44 -40.34
C LEU A 120 -22.14 -33.89 -40.79
N ASN A 121 -21.08 -34.69 -40.76
CA ASN A 121 -21.08 -36.10 -41.17
C ASN A 121 -21.74 -36.30 -42.56
N GLY A 122 -21.26 -35.57 -43.57
CA GLY A 122 -21.79 -35.65 -44.95
C GLY A 122 -23.05 -34.83 -45.22
N LYS A 123 -23.87 -34.54 -44.20
CA LYS A 123 -25.15 -33.85 -44.35
C LYS A 123 -25.03 -32.34 -44.19
N GLU A 124 -25.63 -31.57 -45.11
CA GLU A 124 -25.71 -30.11 -44.98
C GLU A 124 -26.60 -29.73 -43.80
N VAL A 125 -26.06 -28.91 -42.89
CA VAL A 125 -26.76 -28.46 -41.68
C VAL A 125 -26.99 -26.96 -41.67
N ALA A 126 -26.21 -26.18 -42.41
CA ALA A 126 -26.33 -24.74 -42.47
C ALA A 126 -25.90 -24.20 -43.84
N ARG A 127 -26.62 -23.20 -44.35
CA ARG A 127 -26.26 -22.44 -45.56
C ARG A 127 -26.67 -21.00 -45.36
N ALA A 128 -25.77 -20.05 -45.65
CA ALA A 128 -26.07 -18.64 -45.57
C ALA A 128 -25.39 -17.85 -46.70
N ASN A 129 -26.15 -16.92 -47.28
CA ASN A 129 -25.73 -16.06 -48.40
C ASN A 129 -25.22 -16.84 -49.65
N LEU A 130 -25.81 -18.00 -49.94
CA LEU A 130 -25.53 -18.82 -51.12
C LEU A 130 -26.83 -19.22 -51.83
N PRO A 131 -26.79 -19.45 -53.15
CA PRO A 131 -27.96 -19.92 -53.90
C PRO A 131 -28.41 -21.31 -53.44
N SER A 132 -29.66 -21.68 -53.72
CA SER A 132 -30.14 -23.06 -53.56
C SER A 132 -29.58 -23.98 -54.65
N GLY A 133 -29.61 -25.30 -54.42
CA GLY A 133 -29.11 -26.30 -55.36
C GLY A 133 -27.67 -26.74 -55.09
N GLU A 134 -27.09 -27.46 -56.05
CA GLU A 134 -25.74 -28.02 -55.96
C GLU A 134 -24.67 -26.91 -55.97
N LEU A 135 -23.75 -26.98 -55.01
CA LEU A 135 -22.65 -26.03 -54.88
C LEU A 135 -21.41 -26.58 -55.60
N THR A 136 -20.76 -25.71 -56.36
CA THR A 136 -19.52 -26.01 -57.10
C THR A 136 -18.41 -25.06 -56.65
N PRO A 137 -17.13 -25.35 -56.91
CA PRO A 137 -16.03 -24.42 -56.63
C PRO A 137 -16.12 -23.05 -57.34
N ARG A 138 -17.10 -22.88 -58.24
CA ARG A 138 -17.36 -21.62 -58.97
C ARG A 138 -18.62 -20.90 -58.49
N THR A 139 -19.37 -21.48 -57.56
CA THR A 139 -20.57 -20.85 -57.01
C THR A 139 -20.16 -19.60 -56.22
N ARG A 140 -20.88 -18.49 -56.42
CA ARG A 140 -20.63 -17.21 -55.75
C ARG A 140 -21.58 -16.98 -54.59
N ALA A 141 -21.12 -16.24 -53.59
CA ALA A 141 -22.03 -15.66 -52.59
C ALA A 141 -23.01 -14.68 -53.24
N SER A 142 -24.24 -14.62 -52.72
CA SER A 142 -25.30 -13.79 -53.32
C SER A 142 -25.08 -12.28 -53.13
N ARG A 143 -24.35 -11.88 -52.08
CA ARG A 143 -23.89 -10.50 -51.85
C ARG A 143 -22.51 -10.48 -51.22
N ALA A 144 -21.77 -9.38 -51.41
CA ALA A 144 -20.55 -9.09 -50.69
C ALA A 144 -20.84 -8.60 -49.25
N ILE A 145 -20.00 -8.96 -48.29
CA ILE A 145 -20.07 -8.60 -46.87
C ILE A 145 -18.76 -7.90 -46.50
N ARG A 146 -18.84 -6.63 -46.08
CA ARG A 146 -17.66 -5.75 -45.91
C ARG A 146 -16.73 -6.14 -44.76
N GLU A 147 -17.24 -6.84 -43.76
CA GLU A 147 -16.48 -7.24 -42.59
C GLU A 147 -16.61 -8.77 -42.50
N SER A 148 -17.43 -9.31 -41.61
CA SER A 148 -17.79 -10.73 -41.62
C SER A 148 -19.24 -10.86 -41.17
N SER A 149 -19.90 -11.95 -41.55
CA SER A 149 -21.22 -12.29 -41.07
C SER A 149 -21.16 -13.38 -40.02
N GLU A 150 -22.26 -13.54 -39.30
CA GLU A 150 -22.40 -14.53 -38.24
C GLU A 150 -23.61 -15.41 -38.53
N LEU A 151 -23.42 -16.72 -38.37
CA LEU A 151 -24.46 -17.72 -38.46
C LEU A 151 -24.58 -18.44 -37.12
N ALA A 152 -25.76 -18.35 -36.50
CA ALA A 152 -26.10 -19.03 -35.26
C ALA A 152 -27.33 -19.90 -35.49
N ILE A 153 -27.17 -21.22 -35.42
CA ILE A 153 -28.28 -22.18 -35.64
C ILE A 153 -28.24 -23.33 -34.66
N SER A 154 -29.42 -23.92 -34.43
CA SER A 154 -29.60 -25.15 -33.69
C SER A 154 -29.76 -26.33 -34.64
N ILE A 155 -28.99 -27.40 -34.44
CA ILE A 155 -28.98 -28.63 -35.25
C ILE A 155 -29.55 -29.79 -34.40
N PRO A 156 -30.33 -30.72 -34.98
CA PRO A 156 -30.79 -31.90 -34.25
C PRO A 156 -29.62 -32.74 -33.73
N ALA A 157 -29.65 -33.12 -32.44
CA ALA A 157 -28.61 -33.92 -31.81
C ALA A 157 -28.42 -35.31 -32.45
N ALA A 158 -29.47 -35.85 -33.09
CA ALA A 158 -29.42 -37.08 -33.88
C ALA A 158 -28.45 -37.01 -35.09
N SER A 159 -27.95 -35.82 -35.44
CA SER A 159 -26.94 -35.63 -36.49
C SER A 159 -25.53 -36.02 -36.03
N LEU A 160 -25.31 -36.30 -34.74
CA LEU A 160 -24.05 -36.80 -34.20
C LEU A 160 -23.99 -38.33 -34.17
N ASN A 161 -22.81 -38.84 -34.54
CA ASN A 161 -22.39 -40.20 -34.27
C ASN A 161 -21.78 -40.27 -32.86
N TYR A 162 -22.63 -40.46 -31.85
CA TYR A 162 -22.20 -40.59 -30.45
C TYR A 162 -21.21 -41.74 -30.26
N GLY A 163 -20.22 -41.53 -29.40
CA GLY A 163 -19.15 -42.51 -29.12
C GLY A 163 -18.21 -42.77 -30.29
N ALA A 164 -18.33 -42.04 -31.39
CA ALA A 164 -17.55 -42.21 -32.62
C ALA A 164 -16.94 -40.90 -33.13
N LEU A 165 -16.09 -41.01 -34.15
CA LEU A 165 -15.51 -39.86 -34.83
C LEU A 165 -16.55 -39.20 -35.74
N ASN A 166 -16.66 -37.88 -35.64
CA ASN A 166 -17.53 -37.02 -36.41
C ASN A 166 -16.68 -36.06 -37.24
N THR A 167 -17.24 -35.54 -38.32
CA THR A 167 -16.59 -34.58 -39.21
C THR A 167 -17.48 -33.38 -39.42
N ILE A 168 -16.95 -32.18 -39.17
CA ILE A 168 -17.52 -30.93 -39.67
C ILE A 168 -16.74 -30.50 -40.91
N ALA A 169 -17.46 -30.09 -41.94
CA ALA A 169 -16.87 -29.62 -43.19
C ALA A 169 -17.53 -28.30 -43.59
N VAL A 170 -16.74 -27.34 -44.07
CA VAL A 170 -17.18 -25.97 -44.37
C VAL A 170 -16.64 -25.54 -45.72
N GLU A 171 -17.48 -24.91 -46.52
CA GLU A 171 -17.06 -24.18 -47.71
C GLU A 171 -17.46 -22.70 -47.58
N VAL A 172 -16.47 -21.82 -47.73
CA VAL A 172 -16.66 -20.36 -47.71
C VAL A 172 -16.51 -19.85 -49.13
N HIS A 173 -17.55 -19.17 -49.63
CA HIS A 173 -17.65 -18.68 -50.98
C HIS A 173 -17.58 -17.16 -51.01
N GLN A 174 -16.69 -16.64 -51.83
CA GLN A 174 -16.56 -15.21 -52.10
C GLN A 174 -17.56 -14.75 -53.17
N SER A 175 -17.98 -13.50 -53.09
CA SER A 175 -18.86 -12.84 -54.04
C SER A 175 -18.15 -12.54 -55.37
N GLY A 176 -16.82 -12.44 -55.36
CA GLY A 176 -15.98 -12.25 -56.53
C GLY A 176 -14.50 -12.64 -56.32
N PRO A 177 -13.74 -12.87 -57.41
CA PRO A 177 -12.34 -13.35 -57.35
C PRO A 177 -11.33 -12.28 -56.90
N SER A 178 -11.76 -11.02 -56.76
CA SER A 178 -10.94 -9.90 -56.30
C SER A 178 -11.21 -9.52 -54.83
N SER A 179 -11.88 -10.38 -54.06
CA SER A 179 -12.18 -10.08 -52.66
C SER A 179 -10.91 -9.82 -51.86
N SER A 180 -10.92 -8.76 -51.05
CA SER A 180 -9.79 -8.34 -50.22
C SER A 180 -9.46 -9.36 -49.14
N ASP A 181 -10.49 -10.02 -48.62
CA ASP A 181 -10.46 -10.81 -47.41
C ASP A 181 -11.16 -12.16 -47.57
N LEU A 182 -10.91 -13.02 -46.59
CA LEU A 182 -11.62 -14.27 -46.33
C LEU A 182 -11.49 -14.52 -44.84
N HIS A 183 -12.54 -15.05 -44.23
CA HIS A 183 -12.55 -15.37 -42.80
C HIS A 183 -13.40 -16.59 -42.54
N LEU A 184 -12.92 -17.48 -41.67
CA LEU A 184 -13.68 -18.54 -41.05
C LEU A 184 -13.23 -18.74 -39.60
N ASP A 185 -14.18 -18.72 -38.69
CA ASP A 185 -14.05 -19.30 -37.36
C ASP A 185 -15.38 -19.94 -36.96
N LEU A 186 -15.34 -21.09 -36.30
CA LEU A 186 -16.53 -21.90 -36.01
C LEU A 186 -16.44 -22.56 -34.63
N LYS A 187 -17.56 -22.50 -33.90
CA LYS A 187 -17.81 -23.25 -32.68
C LYS A 187 -19.02 -24.18 -32.86
N LEU A 188 -18.88 -25.41 -32.37
CA LEU A 188 -19.97 -26.38 -32.24
C LEU A 188 -20.06 -26.85 -30.78
N SER A 189 -21.24 -26.82 -30.19
CA SER A 189 -21.48 -27.29 -28.82
C SER A 189 -22.72 -28.18 -28.72
N GLY A 190 -22.68 -29.16 -27.83
CA GLY A 190 -23.87 -29.87 -27.38
C GLY A 190 -24.65 -29.02 -26.37
N LEU A 191 -25.95 -28.86 -26.61
CA LEU A 191 -26.84 -28.00 -25.83
C LEU A 191 -27.80 -28.84 -24.98
N ALA A 192 -28.04 -28.39 -23.76
CA ALA A 192 -29.09 -28.93 -22.89
C ALA A 192 -30.49 -28.44 -23.30
N GLU A 193 -31.53 -29.04 -22.73
CA GLU A 193 -32.91 -28.63 -23.00
C GLU A 193 -33.14 -27.16 -22.58
N GLY A 194 -33.58 -26.32 -23.51
CA GLY A 194 -33.80 -24.89 -23.30
C GLY A 194 -32.61 -23.97 -23.60
N GLU A 195 -31.44 -24.50 -23.96
CA GLU A 195 -30.29 -23.69 -24.40
C GLU A 195 -30.37 -23.32 -25.89
N GLU A 196 -29.91 -22.12 -26.25
CA GLU A 196 -29.80 -21.63 -27.64
C GLU A 196 -28.35 -21.17 -27.96
N PRO A 197 -27.92 -21.16 -29.23
CA PRO A 197 -26.57 -20.75 -29.62
C PRO A 197 -26.37 -19.22 -29.51
N ALA A 198 -25.39 -18.74 -28.73
CA ALA A 198 -25.14 -17.30 -28.52
C ALA A 198 -23.73 -16.83 -28.97
N ALA A 199 -23.67 -15.70 -29.71
CA ALA A 199 -22.45 -15.08 -30.28
C ALA A 199 -21.65 -14.18 -29.29
N ASP A 200 -20.50 -13.61 -29.73
CA ASP A 200 -19.51 -12.89 -28.88
C ASP A 200 -20.14 -11.78 -28.01
N PRO A 201 -20.15 -11.96 -26.68
CA PRO A 201 -20.88 -11.07 -25.80
C PRO A 201 -20.33 -9.64 -25.70
N TYR A 202 -19.07 -9.38 -26.07
CA TYR A 202 -18.53 -8.01 -26.06
C TYR A 202 -19.17 -7.13 -27.13
N ARG A 203 -19.24 -7.64 -28.37
CA ARG A 203 -19.67 -6.86 -29.53
C ARG A 203 -21.15 -6.53 -29.47
N GLU A 204 -21.98 -7.53 -29.15
CA GLU A 204 -23.42 -7.37 -29.05
C GLU A 204 -23.81 -6.49 -27.85
N GLY A 205 -23.10 -6.64 -26.72
CA GLY A 205 -23.31 -5.81 -25.56
C GLY A 205 -23.02 -4.32 -25.81
N MET A 206 -21.90 -3.99 -26.48
CA MET A 206 -21.60 -2.60 -26.85
C MET A 206 -22.60 -2.02 -27.87
N ARG A 207 -23.22 -2.84 -28.72
CA ARG A 207 -24.27 -2.41 -29.66
C ARG A 207 -25.59 -2.12 -28.94
N ALA A 208 -25.98 -2.97 -27.99
CA ALA A 208 -27.16 -2.75 -27.16
C ALA A 208 -27.07 -1.42 -26.39
N LEU A 209 -25.91 -1.15 -25.76
CA LEU A 209 -25.67 0.14 -25.08
C LEU A 209 -25.79 1.34 -26.03
N ARG A 210 -25.25 1.26 -27.26
CA ARG A 210 -25.37 2.35 -28.26
C ARG A 210 -26.81 2.60 -28.74
N ARG A 211 -27.68 1.60 -28.63
CA ARG A 211 -29.12 1.72 -28.93
C ARG A 211 -29.94 2.16 -27.71
N GLY A 212 -29.30 2.40 -26.55
CA GLY A 212 -29.96 2.80 -25.31
C GLY A 212 -30.53 1.63 -24.50
N ASP A 213 -30.21 0.38 -24.85
CA ASP A 213 -30.68 -0.81 -24.15
C ASP A 213 -29.65 -1.26 -23.10
N ALA A 214 -29.73 -0.66 -21.91
CA ALA A 214 -28.78 -0.84 -20.82
C ALA A 214 -28.86 -2.26 -20.21
N GLU A 215 -30.05 -2.84 -20.15
CA GLU A 215 -30.27 -4.16 -19.55
C GLU A 215 -29.68 -5.27 -20.45
N GLU A 216 -29.98 -5.21 -21.75
CA GLU A 216 -29.42 -6.16 -22.70
C GLU A 216 -27.91 -5.96 -22.87
N GLY A 217 -27.46 -4.70 -22.87
CA GLY A 217 -26.03 -4.36 -22.89
C GLY A 217 -25.26 -4.94 -21.71
N ALA A 218 -25.78 -4.78 -20.48
CA ALA A 218 -25.15 -5.33 -19.30
C ALA A 218 -25.17 -6.86 -19.28
N ARG A 219 -26.30 -7.48 -19.67
CA ARG A 219 -26.46 -8.94 -19.74
C ARG A 219 -25.43 -9.57 -20.68
N LEU A 220 -25.24 -9.01 -21.86
CA LEU A 220 -24.29 -9.50 -22.85
C LEU A 220 -22.85 -9.23 -22.41
N LEU A 221 -22.49 -8.00 -22.04
CA LEU A 221 -21.11 -7.69 -21.64
C LEU A 221 -20.64 -8.51 -20.43
N SER A 222 -21.55 -8.91 -19.53
CA SER A 222 -21.24 -9.79 -18.39
C SER A 222 -20.67 -11.18 -18.76
N GLN A 223 -20.90 -11.63 -20.00
CA GLN A 223 -20.54 -12.94 -20.51
C GLN A 223 -19.19 -12.94 -21.26
N MET A 224 -18.50 -11.80 -21.33
CA MET A 224 -17.19 -11.67 -22.00
C MET A 224 -16.13 -12.64 -21.45
N ASP A 225 -15.25 -13.14 -22.32
CA ASP A 225 -14.07 -13.92 -21.92
C ASP A 225 -13.11 -13.03 -21.08
N PRO A 226 -12.70 -13.47 -19.87
CA PRO A 226 -11.74 -12.75 -19.03
C PRO A 226 -10.40 -12.41 -19.69
N LYS A 227 -10.00 -13.14 -20.75
CA LYS A 227 -8.78 -12.89 -21.52
C LYS A 227 -8.92 -11.79 -22.56
N HIS A 228 -10.13 -11.27 -22.78
CA HIS A 228 -10.37 -10.23 -23.77
C HIS A 228 -9.66 -8.91 -23.37
N PRO A 229 -8.94 -8.21 -24.27
CA PRO A 229 -8.16 -7.02 -23.90
C PRO A 229 -8.96 -5.89 -23.25
N ALA A 230 -10.24 -5.75 -23.59
CA ALA A 230 -11.14 -4.76 -23.00
C ALA A 230 -11.80 -5.21 -21.69
N TYR A 231 -11.67 -6.48 -21.30
CA TYR A 231 -12.44 -7.11 -20.22
C TYR A 231 -12.40 -6.31 -18.91
N ALA A 232 -11.20 -5.97 -18.43
CA ALA A 232 -11.04 -5.32 -17.14
C ALA A 232 -11.72 -3.95 -17.09
N ARG A 233 -11.57 -3.12 -18.13
CA ARG A 233 -12.18 -1.79 -18.20
C ARG A 233 -13.69 -1.87 -18.44
N THR A 234 -14.15 -2.81 -19.24
CA THR A 234 -15.59 -3.04 -19.46
C THR A 234 -16.27 -3.52 -18.18
N MET A 235 -15.67 -4.44 -17.42
CA MET A 235 -16.19 -4.88 -16.13
C MET A 235 -16.18 -3.76 -15.07
N ALA A 236 -15.16 -2.90 -15.07
CA ALA A 236 -15.11 -1.73 -14.19
C ALA A 236 -16.21 -0.71 -14.54
N MET A 237 -16.44 -0.47 -15.84
CA MET A 237 -17.50 0.41 -16.34
C MET A 237 -18.89 -0.14 -15.97
N LEU A 238 -19.16 -1.43 -16.19
CA LEU A 238 -20.42 -2.07 -15.80
C LEU A 238 -20.68 -1.96 -14.31
N GLY A 239 -19.66 -2.22 -13.48
CA GLY A 239 -19.77 -2.11 -12.03
C GLY A 239 -20.09 -0.70 -11.55
N TRP A 240 -19.68 0.33 -12.31
CA TRP A 240 -20.06 1.71 -12.07
C TRP A 240 -21.42 2.08 -12.66
N GLN A 241 -21.79 1.58 -13.83
CA GLN A 241 -23.04 1.92 -14.51
C GLN A 241 -24.26 1.28 -13.83
N VAL A 242 -24.14 0.04 -13.36
CA VAL A 242 -25.14 -0.62 -12.49
C VAL A 242 -25.39 0.18 -11.20
N PHE A 243 -24.40 0.93 -10.73
CA PHE A 243 -24.50 1.83 -9.59
C PHE A 243 -25.11 3.20 -9.97
N ALA A 244 -24.69 3.80 -11.09
CA ALA A 244 -25.07 5.17 -11.47
C ALA A 244 -26.48 5.28 -12.09
N GLU A 245 -27.01 4.23 -12.71
CA GLU A 245 -28.31 4.26 -13.41
C GLU A 245 -29.49 3.67 -12.60
N GLY A 246 -29.36 3.52 -11.27
CA GLY A 246 -30.54 3.33 -10.40
C GLY A 246 -31.12 1.91 -10.35
N LEU A 247 -30.32 0.85 -10.44
CA LEU A 247 -30.77 -0.54 -10.24
C LEU A 247 -30.83 -1.01 -8.77
N GLY A 248 -30.87 -0.05 -7.83
CA GLY A 248 -31.38 -0.23 -6.47
C GLY A 248 -30.39 -0.66 -5.38
N GLU A 249 -29.24 -1.28 -5.69
CA GLU A 249 -28.29 -1.75 -4.66
C GLU A 249 -26.83 -1.72 -5.12
N ALA A 250 -25.95 -1.06 -4.37
CA ALA A 250 -24.51 -0.95 -4.66
C ALA A 250 -23.79 -2.32 -4.69
N SER A 251 -24.32 -3.32 -3.98
CA SER A 251 -23.84 -4.71 -3.98
C SER A 251 -23.90 -5.38 -5.36
N ARG A 252 -24.82 -4.96 -6.24
CA ARG A 252 -24.99 -5.55 -7.57
C ARG A 252 -23.86 -5.19 -8.53
N GLY A 253 -23.12 -4.11 -8.25
CA GLY A 253 -21.91 -3.73 -9.00
C GLY A 253 -20.67 -4.54 -8.64
N LEU A 254 -20.66 -5.22 -7.47
CA LEU A 254 -19.49 -5.92 -6.93
C LEU A 254 -18.96 -7.06 -7.80
N PRO A 255 -19.78 -7.96 -8.36
CA PRO A 255 -19.27 -9.07 -9.16
C PRO A 255 -18.48 -8.57 -10.37
N PHE A 256 -18.92 -7.45 -10.96
CA PHE A 256 -18.25 -6.84 -12.11
C PHE A 256 -16.92 -6.20 -11.71
N VAL A 257 -16.89 -5.35 -10.66
CA VAL A 257 -15.62 -4.73 -10.25
C VAL A 257 -14.62 -5.76 -9.69
N LYS A 258 -15.06 -6.86 -9.05
CA LYS A 258 -14.18 -7.95 -8.61
C LYS A 258 -13.51 -8.66 -9.79
N LYS A 259 -14.27 -8.96 -10.84
CA LYS A 259 -13.76 -9.51 -12.09
C LYS A 259 -12.79 -8.55 -12.79
N ALA A 260 -13.12 -7.26 -12.80
CA ALA A 260 -12.25 -6.21 -13.33
C ALA A 260 -10.90 -6.17 -12.60
N TYR A 261 -10.93 -6.14 -11.26
CA TYR A 261 -9.76 -6.04 -10.41
C TYR A 261 -8.88 -7.29 -10.48
N ALA A 262 -9.48 -8.49 -10.53
CA ALA A 262 -8.72 -9.72 -10.72
C ALA A 262 -7.96 -9.74 -12.06
N ALA A 263 -8.53 -9.14 -13.11
CA ALA A 263 -7.92 -9.08 -14.44
C ALA A 263 -6.87 -7.97 -14.58
N ALA A 264 -7.04 -6.82 -13.92
CA ALA A 264 -6.08 -5.70 -13.97
C ALA A 264 -6.00 -4.96 -12.62
N PRO A 265 -5.33 -5.54 -11.61
CA PRO A 265 -5.34 -5.03 -10.23
C PRO A 265 -4.56 -3.73 -10.03
N THR A 266 -3.82 -3.28 -11.05
CA THR A 266 -3.02 -2.04 -11.07
C THR A 266 -3.56 -1.01 -12.07
N ASP A 267 -4.63 -1.31 -12.82
CA ASP A 267 -5.23 -0.32 -13.73
C ASP A 267 -6.01 0.69 -12.89
N ARG A 268 -5.59 1.96 -12.95
CA ARG A 268 -6.12 3.04 -12.10
C ARG A 268 -7.64 3.19 -12.15
N GLN A 269 -8.27 2.95 -13.30
CA GLN A 269 -9.73 3.06 -13.43
C GLN A 269 -10.42 1.84 -12.80
N VAL A 270 -9.83 0.67 -12.95
CA VAL A 270 -10.27 -0.58 -12.32
C VAL A 270 -10.16 -0.52 -10.80
N VAL A 271 -9.02 -0.08 -10.27
CA VAL A 271 -8.78 0.06 -8.82
C VAL A 271 -9.75 1.08 -8.20
N ARG A 272 -9.97 2.21 -8.88
CA ARG A 272 -10.89 3.24 -8.40
C ARG A 272 -12.34 2.75 -8.38
N ALA A 273 -12.78 2.05 -9.43
CA ALA A 273 -14.10 1.44 -9.47
C ALA A 273 -14.23 0.34 -8.40
N TYR A 274 -13.20 -0.49 -8.22
CA TYR A 274 -13.14 -1.54 -7.21
C TYR A 274 -13.31 -0.99 -5.80
N ILE A 275 -12.46 -0.05 -5.37
CA ILE A 275 -12.52 0.55 -4.03
C ILE A 275 -13.86 1.23 -3.82
N LYS A 276 -14.29 2.08 -4.76
CA LYS A 276 -15.52 2.86 -4.60
C LYS A 276 -16.76 1.98 -4.50
N THR A 277 -16.89 0.97 -5.37
CA THR A 277 -18.00 0.02 -5.32
C THR A 277 -17.91 -0.87 -4.09
N HIS A 278 -16.73 -1.29 -3.61
CA HIS A 278 -16.57 -2.09 -2.39
C HIS A 278 -16.86 -1.33 -1.09
N VAL A 279 -16.49 -0.05 -1.00
CA VAL A 279 -16.86 0.81 0.14
C VAL A 279 -18.38 1.03 0.16
N LEU A 280 -18.97 1.40 -0.98
CA LEU A 280 -20.38 1.74 -1.08
C LEU A 280 -21.33 0.53 -0.99
N SER A 281 -20.84 -0.67 -1.27
CA SER A 281 -21.59 -1.93 -1.12
C SER A 281 -21.34 -2.65 0.20
N GLY A 282 -20.45 -2.13 1.05
CA GLY A 282 -20.09 -2.75 2.32
C GLY A 282 -19.23 -4.01 2.21
N VAL A 283 -18.65 -4.34 1.04
CA VAL A 283 -17.87 -5.59 0.80
C VAL A 283 -16.36 -5.41 0.89
N LEU A 284 -15.84 -4.18 0.98
CA LEU A 284 -14.48 -3.96 1.51
C LEU A 284 -14.35 -4.39 2.99
N PHE A 285 -15.49 -4.66 3.63
CA PHE A 285 -15.62 -5.46 4.82
C PHE A 285 -16.03 -6.86 4.37
N ASP A 286 -15.07 -7.77 4.18
CA ASP A 286 -15.42 -9.19 4.15
C ASP A 286 -15.91 -9.56 5.56
N PRO A 287 -17.22 -9.80 5.77
CA PRO A 287 -17.70 -10.14 7.10
C PRO A 287 -17.10 -11.48 7.54
N ALA A 288 -16.74 -12.40 6.64
CA ALA A 288 -16.16 -13.68 7.02
C ALA A 288 -14.72 -13.55 7.56
N ALA A 289 -13.96 -12.54 7.13
CA ALA A 289 -12.66 -12.18 7.72
C ALA A 289 -12.81 -11.32 9.00
N LEU A 290 -13.94 -10.63 9.17
CA LEU A 290 -14.28 -9.76 10.31
C LEU A 290 -15.20 -10.43 11.36
N VAL A 291 -15.68 -11.65 11.13
CA VAL A 291 -16.41 -12.46 12.11
C VAL A 291 -15.36 -13.16 12.99
N ARG A 292 -14.72 -12.37 13.85
CA ARG A 292 -14.20 -12.90 15.11
C ARG A 292 -15.35 -12.95 16.10
N GLU A 293 -15.45 -14.04 16.84
CA GLU A 293 -16.32 -14.10 18.02
C GLU A 293 -15.81 -13.03 19.00
N ARG A 294 -16.60 -11.97 19.19
CA ARG A 294 -16.17 -10.74 19.87
C ARG A 294 -16.22 -10.97 21.38
N ASN A 295 -15.07 -11.03 22.02
CA ASN A 295 -15.01 -11.05 23.48
C ASN A 295 -15.48 -9.71 24.04
N ARG A 296 -16.47 -9.74 24.95
CA ARG A 296 -16.87 -8.57 25.75
C ARG A 296 -15.91 -8.30 26.91
N GLU A 297 -15.01 -9.23 27.20
CA GLU A 297 -14.00 -9.06 28.23
C GLU A 297 -12.79 -8.30 27.67
N VAL A 298 -12.53 -7.12 28.25
CA VAL A 298 -11.33 -6.34 27.96
C VAL A 298 -10.16 -6.97 28.72
N ALA A 299 -9.18 -7.49 27.98
CA ALA A 299 -7.97 -8.04 28.55
C ALA A 299 -7.25 -7.00 29.43
N ALA A 300 -6.58 -7.45 30.49
CA ALA A 300 -6.02 -6.58 31.52
C ALA A 300 -5.04 -5.54 30.93
N GLU A 301 -4.27 -5.94 29.94
CA GLU A 301 -3.31 -5.14 29.19
C GLU A 301 -3.96 -4.01 28.36
N HIS A 302 -5.24 -4.14 28.01
CA HIS A 302 -5.99 -3.19 27.18
C HIS A 302 -6.92 -2.29 27.99
N LYS A 303 -7.00 -2.48 29.32
CA LYS A 303 -7.89 -1.70 30.20
C LYS A 303 -7.66 -0.19 30.10
N PHE A 304 -6.40 0.24 29.95
CA PHE A 304 -6.08 1.67 29.84
C PHE A 304 -6.68 2.31 28.57
N LEU A 305 -6.91 1.55 27.51
CA LEU A 305 -7.53 2.03 26.26
C LEU A 305 -8.97 2.49 26.47
N VAL A 306 -9.67 1.84 27.40
CA VAL A 306 -11.13 1.97 27.57
C VAL A 306 -11.54 2.74 28.83
N THR A 307 -10.58 3.32 29.54
CA THR A 307 -10.89 4.28 30.61
C THR A 307 -11.64 5.48 30.01
N ARG A 308 -12.56 6.04 30.81
CA ARG A 308 -13.43 7.14 30.40
C ARG A 308 -13.18 8.37 31.27
N PRO A 309 -11.99 9.00 31.20
CA PRO A 309 -11.70 10.21 31.95
C PRO A 309 -12.64 11.34 31.51
N GLU A 310 -12.90 12.31 32.38
CA GLU A 310 -13.59 13.55 31.99
C GLU A 310 -12.77 14.28 30.90
N LEU A 311 -13.39 14.56 29.77
CA LEU A 311 -12.83 15.29 28.63
C LEU A 311 -13.69 16.52 28.35
N ARG A 312 -13.24 17.39 27.44
CA ARG A 312 -14.08 18.49 26.96
C ARG A 312 -15.28 17.94 26.20
N ASP A 313 -16.36 18.71 26.17
CA ASP A 313 -17.55 18.36 25.41
C ASP A 313 -17.26 18.24 23.91
N SER A 314 -17.99 17.34 23.26
CA SER A 314 -18.01 17.17 21.81
C SER A 314 -19.35 16.58 21.40
N GLU A 315 -19.61 16.55 20.11
CA GLU A 315 -20.72 15.77 19.57
C GLU A 315 -20.63 14.28 19.95
N LEU A 316 -21.80 13.64 19.94
CA LEU A 316 -21.99 12.22 20.14
C LEU A 316 -22.09 11.54 18.78
N ILE A 317 -21.32 10.48 18.59
CA ILE A 317 -21.27 9.72 17.34
C ILE A 317 -21.91 8.34 17.55
N PRO A 318 -22.80 7.89 16.66
CA PRO A 318 -23.40 6.57 16.75
C PRO A 318 -22.38 5.45 16.73
N ARG A 319 -22.60 4.41 17.54
CA ARG A 319 -21.74 3.22 17.64
C ARG A 319 -21.33 2.65 16.29
N LYS A 320 -22.28 2.55 15.36
CA LYS A 320 -22.08 1.94 14.04
C LYS A 320 -21.03 2.69 13.20
N GLU A 321 -21.00 4.01 13.30
CA GLU A 321 -20.04 4.85 12.58
C GLU A 321 -18.64 4.70 13.18
N LEU A 322 -18.53 4.65 14.51
CA LEU A 322 -17.27 4.41 15.21
C LEU A 322 -16.71 3.01 14.92
N GLU A 323 -17.57 1.98 14.87
CA GLU A 323 -17.15 0.63 14.48
C GLU A 323 -16.62 0.59 13.04
N ALA A 324 -17.28 1.28 12.10
CA ALA A 324 -16.81 1.38 10.72
C ALA A 324 -15.47 2.14 10.60
N ASP A 325 -15.27 3.17 11.41
CA ASP A 325 -14.00 3.89 11.50
C ASP A 325 -12.87 3.01 12.06
N LEU A 326 -13.16 2.17 13.07
CA LEU A 326 -12.20 1.20 13.60
C LEU A 326 -11.85 0.12 12.57
N ASP A 327 -12.81 -0.33 11.76
CA ASP A 327 -12.56 -1.29 10.68
C ASP A 327 -11.67 -0.67 9.58
N TYR A 328 -11.92 0.59 9.21
CA TYR A 328 -11.06 1.32 8.29
C TYR A 328 -9.64 1.49 8.86
N LEU A 329 -9.52 1.83 10.15
CA LEU A 329 -8.24 1.94 10.82
C LEU A 329 -7.49 0.59 10.84
N GLU A 330 -8.16 -0.53 11.12
CA GLU A 330 -7.54 -1.86 11.05
C GLU A 330 -6.97 -2.12 9.65
N HIS A 331 -7.70 -1.75 8.60
CA HIS A 331 -7.23 -1.85 7.22
C HIS A 331 -5.98 -0.99 6.98
N VAL A 332 -5.99 0.27 7.41
CA VAL A 332 -4.85 1.19 7.27
C VAL A 332 -3.62 0.65 8.00
N LEU A 333 -3.79 0.18 9.23
CA LEU A 333 -2.72 -0.42 10.01
C LEU A 333 -2.11 -1.62 9.28
N VAL A 334 -2.95 -2.54 8.79
CA VAL A 334 -2.49 -3.77 8.12
C VAL A 334 -1.79 -3.49 6.79
N ASN A 335 -2.31 -2.56 5.99
CA ASN A 335 -1.88 -2.40 4.60
C ASN A 335 -0.87 -1.27 4.41
N CYS A 336 -0.87 -0.26 5.27
CA CYS A 336 -0.11 0.96 5.01
C CYS A 336 0.96 1.27 6.06
N PHE A 337 0.79 0.79 7.29
CA PHE A 337 1.71 1.10 8.39
C PHE A 337 2.97 0.23 8.36
N SER A 338 4.14 0.85 8.24
CA SER A 338 5.42 0.14 8.15
C SER A 338 5.80 -0.55 9.45
N TYR A 339 5.58 0.10 10.59
CA TYR A 339 6.08 -0.37 11.88
C TYR A 339 5.10 -1.24 12.65
N LEU A 340 4.00 -1.68 12.02
CA LEU A 340 3.02 -2.61 12.59
C LEU A 340 3.69 -3.86 13.18
N GLU A 341 4.71 -4.37 12.49
CA GLU A 341 5.38 -5.65 12.80
C GLU A 341 6.80 -5.45 13.35
N LEU A 342 7.18 -4.21 13.70
CA LEU A 342 8.51 -3.92 14.29
C LEU A 342 8.63 -4.46 15.72
N ARG A 343 7.55 -4.32 16.51
CA ARG A 343 7.44 -4.87 17.87
C ARG A 343 6.10 -5.62 17.99
N PRO A 344 6.03 -6.72 18.75
CA PRO A 344 4.77 -7.40 19.00
C PRO A 344 3.77 -6.45 19.68
N VAL A 345 2.64 -6.21 19.01
CA VAL A 345 1.50 -5.45 19.53
C VAL A 345 0.24 -6.21 19.20
N ASP A 346 -0.56 -6.51 20.23
CA ASP A 346 -1.92 -7.04 20.03
C ASP A 346 -2.88 -5.91 19.66
N TYR A 347 -2.73 -5.37 18.45
CA TYR A 347 -3.55 -4.27 17.97
C TYR A 347 -5.00 -4.71 17.72
N ARG A 348 -5.23 -6.00 17.45
CA ARG A 348 -6.58 -6.53 17.25
C ARG A 348 -7.34 -6.61 18.55
N GLY A 349 -6.75 -7.16 19.61
CA GLY A 349 -7.36 -7.14 20.94
C GLY A 349 -7.56 -5.71 21.45
N ALA A 350 -6.65 -4.78 21.12
CA ALA A 350 -6.81 -3.37 21.43
C ALA A 350 -8.01 -2.72 20.71
N LEU A 351 -8.17 -2.96 19.40
CA LEU A 351 -9.35 -2.51 18.64
C LEU A 351 -10.64 -3.14 19.18
N ASP A 352 -10.62 -4.44 19.48
CA ASP A 352 -11.77 -5.17 20.01
C ASP A 352 -12.16 -4.66 21.41
N ALA A 353 -11.19 -4.29 22.25
CA ALA A 353 -11.44 -3.63 23.53
C ALA A 353 -12.15 -2.28 23.35
N ILE A 354 -11.70 -1.45 22.39
CA ILE A 354 -12.35 -0.18 22.07
C ILE A 354 -13.79 -0.45 21.61
N ARG A 355 -14.01 -1.34 20.64
CA ARG A 355 -15.35 -1.74 20.14
C ARG A 355 -16.26 -2.21 21.28
N GLY A 356 -15.75 -3.05 22.17
CA GLY A 356 -16.49 -3.57 23.33
C GLY A 356 -16.87 -2.47 24.33
N SER A 357 -16.12 -1.38 24.38
CA SER A 357 -16.35 -0.25 25.28
C SER A 357 -17.28 0.83 24.71
N LEU A 358 -17.64 0.81 23.42
CA LEU A 358 -18.52 1.82 22.84
C LEU A 358 -19.95 1.72 23.41
N ALA A 359 -20.54 2.85 23.76
CA ALA A 359 -21.98 2.94 24.03
C ALA A 359 -22.76 3.11 22.70
N GLU A 360 -24.10 3.10 22.74
CA GLU A 360 -24.95 3.37 21.55
C GLU A 360 -24.57 4.69 20.86
N GLU A 361 -24.22 5.69 21.66
CA GLU A 361 -23.57 6.91 21.21
C GLU A 361 -22.37 7.19 22.10
N THR A 362 -21.23 7.57 21.50
CA THR A 362 -20.00 7.87 22.23
C THR A 362 -19.49 9.24 21.81
N SER A 363 -19.04 10.04 22.78
CA SER A 363 -18.43 11.35 22.51
C SER A 363 -17.22 11.20 21.57
N LEU A 364 -17.15 12.06 20.55
CA LEU A 364 -16.01 12.14 19.64
C LEU A 364 -14.68 12.33 20.38
N ASN A 365 -14.65 13.13 21.45
CA ASN A 365 -13.45 13.32 22.27
C ASN A 365 -13.02 12.04 23.02
N GLN A 366 -13.99 11.25 23.51
CA GLN A 366 -13.69 9.94 24.10
C GLN A 366 -13.08 9.02 23.05
N PHE A 367 -13.73 8.88 21.89
CA PHE A 367 -13.21 8.05 20.81
C PHE A 367 -11.81 8.51 20.36
N ARG A 368 -11.59 9.82 20.24
CA ARG A 368 -10.29 10.42 19.91
C ARG A 368 -9.20 10.01 20.91
N LEU A 369 -9.49 10.03 22.21
CA LEU A 369 -8.54 9.56 23.23
C LEU A 369 -8.24 8.07 23.09
N GLN A 370 -9.26 7.24 22.82
CA GLN A 370 -9.08 5.80 22.63
C GLN A 370 -8.18 5.50 21.42
N LEU A 371 -8.35 6.24 20.31
CA LEU A 371 -7.46 6.14 19.14
C LEU A 371 -6.04 6.61 19.45
N ALA A 372 -5.86 7.69 20.20
CA ALA A 372 -4.54 8.16 20.63
C ALA A 372 -3.80 7.08 21.44
N LYS A 373 -4.52 6.40 22.35
CA LYS A 373 -3.97 5.30 23.15
C LYS A 373 -3.72 4.04 22.34
N LEU A 374 -4.56 3.72 21.36
CA LEU A 374 -4.31 2.63 20.41
C LEU A 374 -2.99 2.87 19.66
N ILE A 375 -2.82 4.07 19.10
CA ILE A 375 -1.63 4.44 18.34
C ILE A 375 -0.38 4.38 19.25
N SER A 376 -0.53 4.75 20.52
CA SER A 376 0.57 4.73 21.50
C SER A 376 1.18 3.34 21.74
N LEU A 377 0.48 2.27 21.36
CA LEU A 377 0.98 0.91 21.46
C LEU A 377 2.16 0.63 20.51
N PHE A 378 2.28 1.36 19.42
CA PHE A 378 3.25 1.10 18.36
C PHE A 378 4.59 1.82 18.57
N CYS A 379 5.62 1.33 17.87
CA CYS A 379 6.95 1.91 17.84
C CYS A 379 7.11 2.76 16.56
N ASP A 380 6.55 3.96 16.59
CA ASP A 380 6.69 4.97 15.54
C ASP A 380 6.55 6.36 16.17
N GLY A 381 7.65 7.09 16.33
CA GLY A 381 7.71 8.44 16.89
C GLY A 381 6.98 9.50 16.08
N HIS A 382 6.60 9.19 14.84
CA HIS A 382 5.77 10.05 13.99
C HIS A 382 4.29 9.70 14.07
N ALA A 383 3.93 8.48 14.46
CA ALA A 383 2.55 8.03 14.54
C ALA A 383 1.75 8.83 15.58
N ARG A 384 0.65 9.45 15.14
CA ARG A 384 -0.19 10.30 15.99
C ARG A 384 -1.52 10.63 15.33
N LEU A 385 -2.45 11.14 16.11
CA LEU A 385 -3.58 11.91 15.56
C LEU A 385 -3.09 13.30 15.11
N ALA A 386 -3.70 13.84 14.05
CA ALA A 386 -3.41 15.21 13.61
C ALA A 386 -3.89 16.25 14.63
N THR A 387 -5.02 15.99 15.30
CA THR A 387 -5.57 16.84 16.37
C THR A 387 -4.67 16.83 17.60
N SER A 388 -4.41 18.01 18.17
CA SER A 388 -3.62 18.14 19.39
C SER A 388 -4.40 17.65 20.63
N HIS A 389 -3.71 16.95 21.53
CA HIS A 389 -4.27 16.53 22.83
C HIS A 389 -4.86 17.69 23.64
N ALA A 390 -4.28 18.90 23.51
CA ALA A 390 -4.76 20.09 24.21
C ALA A 390 -6.16 20.58 23.77
N GLU A 391 -6.64 20.11 22.61
CA GLU A 391 -7.94 20.49 22.07
C GLU A 391 -9.10 19.76 22.78
N TYR A 392 -8.90 18.51 23.20
CA TYR A 392 -9.94 17.67 23.79
C TYR A 392 -9.72 17.31 25.27
N MET A 393 -8.50 17.43 25.79
CA MET A 393 -8.21 17.19 27.20
C MET A 393 -8.78 18.28 28.13
N PRO A 394 -9.14 17.96 29.38
CA PRO A 394 -9.61 18.93 30.36
C PRO A 394 -8.57 20.03 30.61
N ARG A 395 -9.04 21.23 30.96
CA ARG A 395 -8.15 22.35 31.36
C ARG A 395 -7.45 22.02 32.67
N GLY A 396 -6.27 22.60 32.89
CA GLY A 396 -5.44 22.38 34.08
C GLY A 396 -4.02 22.03 33.68
N TYR A 397 -3.26 23.04 33.25
CA TYR A 397 -1.88 22.91 32.79
C TYR A 397 -0.92 23.46 33.85
N ALA A 398 0.00 22.63 34.32
CA ALA A 398 0.93 23.04 35.37
C ALA A 398 1.96 24.09 34.89
N PRO A 399 2.37 25.04 35.74
CA PRO A 399 3.33 26.10 35.40
C PRO A 399 4.78 25.62 35.47
N TYR A 400 5.01 24.34 35.23
CA TYR A 400 6.33 23.75 35.31
C TYR A 400 6.72 23.02 34.04
N VAL A 401 8.02 22.96 33.83
CA VAL A 401 8.71 22.06 32.93
C VAL A 401 9.27 20.92 33.75
N ALA A 402 8.86 19.69 33.42
CA ALA A 402 9.46 18.49 33.98
C ALA A 402 10.69 18.06 33.16
N GLY A 403 11.76 17.73 33.85
CA GLY A 403 12.97 17.14 33.27
C GLY A 403 13.45 15.94 34.08
N SER A 404 14.40 15.19 33.54
CA SER A 404 15.07 14.10 34.27
C SER A 404 16.57 14.36 34.36
N TYR A 405 17.16 13.95 35.48
CA TYR A 405 18.61 13.90 35.65
C TYR A 405 18.98 12.74 36.58
N LYS A 406 19.91 11.88 36.16
CA LYS A 406 20.34 10.70 36.93
C LYS A 406 19.17 9.83 37.42
N GLY A 407 18.17 9.63 36.55
CA GLY A 407 17.00 8.81 36.84
C GLY A 407 15.97 9.42 37.80
N ARG A 408 16.10 10.70 38.16
CA ARG A 408 15.13 11.43 39.00
C ARG A 408 14.46 12.53 38.21
N VAL A 409 13.17 12.76 38.46
CA VAL A 409 12.41 13.83 37.81
C VAL A 409 12.51 15.09 38.64
N TYR A 410 12.84 16.21 38.02
CA TYR A 410 12.81 17.53 38.63
C TYR A 410 11.76 18.41 37.94
N LEU A 411 11.27 19.41 38.67
CA LEU A 411 10.36 20.43 38.13
C LEU A 411 10.99 21.81 38.22
N SER A 412 10.84 22.58 37.16
CA SER A 412 11.31 23.97 37.07
C SER A 412 10.22 24.85 36.48
N ASP A 413 10.29 26.16 36.66
CA ASP A 413 9.47 27.12 35.91
C ASP A 413 10.07 27.45 34.52
N GLY A 414 11.13 26.74 34.12
CA GLY A 414 11.91 26.97 32.91
C GLY A 414 13.24 27.70 33.15
N GLU A 415 13.38 28.39 34.28
CA GLU A 415 14.59 29.14 34.66
C GLU A 415 15.17 28.65 35.99
N GLU A 416 14.29 28.25 36.92
CA GLU A 416 14.65 27.80 38.25
C GLU A 416 13.81 26.60 38.70
N PHE A 417 14.35 25.80 39.62
CA PHE A 417 13.57 24.76 40.28
C PHE A 417 12.39 25.38 41.04
N LEU A 418 11.26 24.68 41.09
CA LEU A 418 10.11 25.10 41.91
C LEU A 418 10.47 25.20 43.40
N ASP A 419 11.39 24.34 43.86
CA ASP A 419 12.06 24.45 45.15
C ASP A 419 13.55 24.15 45.00
N GLN A 420 14.40 25.11 45.35
CA GLN A 420 15.85 24.99 45.20
C GLN A 420 16.47 23.95 46.16
N LYS A 421 15.87 23.70 47.32
CA LYS A 421 16.38 22.74 48.32
C LYS A 421 15.89 21.31 48.07
N HIS A 422 14.76 21.17 47.37
CA HIS A 422 14.07 19.91 47.07
C HIS A 422 13.69 19.88 45.58
N PRO A 423 14.65 19.75 44.66
CA PRO A 423 14.36 19.90 43.24
C PRO A 423 13.63 18.69 42.62
N TYR A 424 13.63 17.53 43.28
CA TYR A 424 13.14 16.28 42.70
C TYR A 424 11.76 15.88 43.21
N VAL A 425 10.95 15.27 42.35
CA VAL A 425 9.58 14.86 42.67
C VAL A 425 9.54 13.44 43.21
N LYS A 426 8.87 13.27 44.35
CA LYS A 426 8.59 11.97 44.96
C LYS A 426 7.14 11.52 44.72
N ALA A 427 6.18 12.43 44.92
CA ALA A 427 4.76 12.15 44.74
C ALA A 427 4.01 13.39 44.24
N ILE A 428 2.88 13.15 43.56
CA ILE A 428 1.96 14.17 43.06
C ILE A 428 0.55 13.80 43.50
N ASP A 429 -0.18 14.74 44.11
CA ASP A 429 -1.49 14.55 44.73
C ASP A 429 -1.59 13.32 45.66
N GLY A 430 -0.52 13.07 46.41
CA GLY A 430 -0.43 11.94 47.33
C GLY A 430 -0.25 10.57 46.66
N ARG A 431 -0.10 10.51 45.33
CA ARG A 431 0.23 9.29 44.59
C ARG A 431 1.72 9.27 44.21
N PRO A 432 2.39 8.10 44.21
CA PRO A 432 3.75 7.96 43.73
C PRO A 432 3.93 8.53 42.31
N LEU A 433 5.05 9.19 42.05
CA LEU A 433 5.37 9.72 40.72
C LEU A 433 5.31 8.65 39.62
N ALA A 434 5.65 7.40 39.93
CA ALA A 434 5.63 6.29 38.98
C ALA A 434 4.25 6.09 38.34
N GLU A 435 3.17 6.23 39.11
CA GLU A 435 1.79 6.10 38.60
C GLU A 435 1.41 7.26 37.68
N TRP A 436 1.86 8.47 38.02
CA TRP A 436 1.68 9.64 37.15
C TRP A 436 2.44 9.50 35.83
N MET A 437 3.67 8.98 35.88
CA MET A 437 4.48 8.72 34.69
C MET A 437 3.90 7.61 33.81
N GLU A 438 3.31 6.58 34.41
CA GLU A 438 2.61 5.52 33.70
C GLU A 438 1.44 6.09 32.88
N VAL A 439 0.54 6.83 33.53
CA VAL A 439 -0.61 7.49 32.87
C VAL A 439 -0.16 8.52 31.84
N ALA A 440 0.85 9.34 32.17
CA ALA A 440 1.44 10.29 31.23
C ALA A 440 2.01 9.62 29.97
N SER A 441 2.25 8.30 30.01
CA SER A 441 2.72 7.51 28.86
C SER A 441 1.59 6.86 28.03
N TYR A 442 0.33 6.91 28.47
CA TYR A 442 -0.79 6.23 27.80
C TYR A 442 -1.05 6.68 26.37
N ILE A 443 -0.69 7.92 26.03
CA ILE A 443 -0.82 8.48 24.68
C ILE A 443 0.54 8.74 24.02
N VAL A 444 1.62 8.26 24.63
CA VAL A 444 2.97 8.38 24.11
C VAL A 444 3.34 7.06 23.45
N VAL A 445 3.72 7.09 22.17
CA VAL A 445 4.15 5.92 21.41
C VAL A 445 5.33 5.19 22.06
N LYS A 446 5.45 3.88 21.81
CA LYS A 446 6.54 3.02 22.30
C LYS A 446 7.78 3.15 21.41
N GLU A 447 8.24 4.38 21.22
CA GLU A 447 9.46 4.70 20.48
C GLU A 447 10.72 4.28 21.28
N SER A 448 11.86 4.95 21.11
CA SER A 448 13.03 4.76 21.96
C SER A 448 12.75 5.13 23.44
N PRO A 449 13.39 4.47 24.43
CA PRO A 449 13.15 4.75 25.85
C PRO A 449 13.36 6.22 26.24
N GLN A 450 14.41 6.84 25.70
CA GLN A 450 14.76 8.24 25.97
C GLN A 450 13.77 9.23 25.35
N TRP A 451 13.21 8.92 24.17
CA TRP A 451 12.16 9.73 23.56
C TRP A 451 10.85 9.58 24.33
N ARG A 452 10.47 8.34 24.68
CA ARG A 452 9.27 8.06 25.46
C ARG A 452 9.31 8.80 26.80
N LEU A 453 10.44 8.72 27.52
CA LEU A 453 10.64 9.48 28.75
C LEU A 453 10.48 10.98 28.52
N ARG A 454 11.13 11.54 27.49
CA ARG A 454 11.03 12.98 27.16
C ARG A 454 9.58 13.41 26.91
N GLN A 455 8.79 12.66 26.16
CA GLN A 455 7.40 13.01 25.89
C GLN A 455 6.49 12.80 27.11
N SER A 456 6.68 11.72 27.88
CA SER A 456 5.92 11.49 29.12
C SER A 456 6.16 12.58 30.16
N LEU A 457 7.39 13.10 30.26
CA LEU A 457 7.69 14.26 31.11
C LEU A 457 6.90 15.51 30.68
N LYS A 458 6.77 15.76 29.38
CA LYS A 458 5.92 16.86 28.88
C LYS A 458 4.44 16.64 29.24
N MET A 459 3.99 15.38 29.22
CA MET A 459 2.62 15.03 29.60
C MET A 459 2.30 15.27 31.08
N LEU A 460 3.29 15.30 31.98
CA LEU A 460 3.08 15.64 33.40
C LEU A 460 2.50 17.03 33.63
N ALA A 461 2.54 17.91 32.63
CA ALA A 461 1.89 19.21 32.72
C ALA A 461 0.38 19.15 32.49
N TYR A 462 -0.18 18.06 31.92
CA TYR A 462 -1.62 17.86 31.70
C TYR A 462 -2.28 17.26 32.95
N VAL A 463 -2.26 18.01 34.05
CA VAL A 463 -2.56 17.54 35.40
C VAL A 463 -3.97 16.96 35.51
N ASN A 464 -4.99 17.69 35.04
CA ASN A 464 -6.37 17.26 35.18
C ASN A 464 -6.73 16.08 34.26
N TYR A 465 -6.00 15.89 33.15
CA TYR A 465 -6.12 14.68 32.35
C TYR A 465 -5.59 13.47 33.13
N ILE A 466 -4.37 13.57 33.69
CA ILE A 466 -3.78 12.47 34.46
C ILE A 466 -4.61 12.15 35.71
N ARG A 467 -5.15 13.16 36.40
CA ARG A 467 -6.09 12.96 37.51
C ARG A 467 -7.31 12.16 37.11
N ALA A 468 -7.95 12.54 36.00
CA ALA A 468 -9.15 11.86 35.53
C ALA A 468 -8.89 10.38 35.20
N GLU A 469 -7.74 10.07 34.60
CA GLU A 469 -7.29 8.69 34.36
C GLU A 469 -6.99 7.92 35.66
N LEU A 470 -6.47 8.60 36.69
CA LEU A 470 -6.21 8.04 38.01
C LEU A 470 -7.46 7.97 38.91
N GLY A 471 -8.61 8.46 38.45
CA GLY A 471 -9.82 8.57 39.26
C GLY A 471 -9.73 9.61 40.39
N LEU A 472 -8.83 10.58 40.27
CA LEU A 472 -8.66 11.69 41.22
C LEU A 472 -9.57 12.87 40.84
N PRO A 473 -10.09 13.63 41.82
CA PRO A 473 -10.94 14.78 41.56
C PRO A 473 -10.16 15.91 40.88
N ARG A 474 -10.83 16.62 39.99
CA ARG A 474 -10.34 17.85 39.38
C ARG A 474 -10.11 18.93 40.46
N LYS A 475 -8.99 19.66 40.36
CA LYS A 475 -8.64 20.79 41.23
C LYS A 475 -7.95 21.89 40.43
N GLU A 476 -7.96 23.11 40.96
CA GLU A 476 -7.28 24.27 40.37
C GLU A 476 -5.81 24.41 40.81
N THR A 477 -5.39 23.58 41.77
CA THR A 477 -4.02 23.46 42.28
C THR A 477 -3.52 22.02 42.11
N ILE A 478 -2.21 21.79 42.24
CA ILE A 478 -1.54 20.48 42.31
C ILE A 478 -0.67 20.38 43.55
N ALA A 479 -0.81 19.29 44.31
CA ALA A 479 0.02 19.03 45.48
C ALA A 479 1.26 18.23 45.08
N LEU A 480 2.44 18.76 45.39
CA LEU A 480 3.73 18.15 45.10
C LEU A 480 4.43 17.76 46.40
N GLU A 481 4.92 16.52 46.47
CA GLU A 481 5.92 16.11 47.47
C GLU A 481 7.28 16.04 46.78
N LEU A 482 8.16 16.95 47.16
CA LEU A 482 9.50 17.09 46.63
C LEU A 482 10.54 16.57 47.63
N GLU A 483 11.71 16.17 47.15
CA GLU A 483 12.82 15.64 47.95
C GLU A 483 14.15 16.34 47.63
N SER A 484 15.02 16.43 48.64
CA SER A 484 16.37 16.98 48.52
C SER A 484 17.27 16.11 47.64
N GLU A 485 18.37 16.69 47.14
CA GLU A 485 19.33 15.95 46.31
C GLU A 485 19.90 14.73 47.05
N ASP A 486 20.17 14.85 48.35
CA ASP A 486 20.68 13.76 49.21
C ASP A 486 19.58 12.83 49.77
N ARG A 487 18.30 13.08 49.44
CA ARG A 487 17.11 12.35 49.91
C ARG A 487 16.89 12.36 51.43
N LYS A 488 17.54 13.26 52.17
CA LYS A 488 17.40 13.35 53.64
C LYS A 488 16.20 14.17 54.09
N SER A 489 15.64 15.01 53.23
CA SER A 489 14.45 15.81 53.56
C SER A 489 13.43 15.83 52.42
N THR A 490 12.17 16.04 52.79
CA THR A 490 11.06 16.26 51.85
C THR A 490 10.35 17.57 52.14
N ARG A 491 9.73 18.13 51.11
CA ARG A 491 8.88 19.32 51.19
C ARG A 491 7.58 19.07 50.45
N LYS A 492 6.45 19.38 51.10
CA LYS A 492 5.15 19.44 50.44
C LYS A 492 4.85 20.88 50.02
N MET A 493 4.34 21.06 48.81
CA MET A 493 3.89 22.35 48.32
C MET A 493 2.67 22.20 47.41
N GLU A 494 1.95 23.31 47.24
CA GLU A 494 0.78 23.39 46.38
C GLU A 494 1.02 24.46 45.30
N VAL A 495 0.63 24.16 44.05
CA VAL A 495 0.93 25.00 42.88
C VAL A 495 -0.32 25.20 42.03
N ASP A 496 -0.62 26.43 41.60
CA ASP A 496 -1.75 26.73 40.70
C ASP A 496 -1.54 26.14 39.29
N ILE A 497 -2.54 25.45 38.72
CA ILE A 497 -2.44 24.78 37.40
C ILE A 497 -3.14 25.52 36.24
N ASN A 498 -3.27 26.84 36.33
CA ASN A 498 -3.73 27.69 35.23
C ASN A 498 -2.69 28.73 34.81
N ARG A 499 -1.42 28.39 35.02
CA ARG A 499 -0.28 29.25 34.71
C ARG A 499 0.65 28.49 33.77
N ARG A 500 1.28 29.22 32.86
CA ARG A 500 2.34 28.66 32.01
C ARG A 500 3.70 28.79 32.72
N PRO A 501 4.66 27.90 32.45
CA PRO A 501 6.04 28.12 32.89
C PRO A 501 6.57 29.43 32.30
N LYS A 502 7.52 30.07 32.99
CA LYS A 502 8.19 31.29 32.52
C LYS A 502 8.90 31.04 31.18
N ARG A 503 9.51 29.86 31.05
CA ARG A 503 10.23 29.43 29.86
C ARG A 503 9.98 27.95 29.58
N GLY A 504 10.01 27.55 28.30
CA GLY A 504 9.95 26.14 27.89
C GLY A 504 11.25 25.38 28.18
N ALA A 505 11.20 24.05 27.98
CA ALA A 505 12.30 23.10 28.26
C ALA A 505 13.50 23.13 27.29
N GLU A 506 13.62 24.16 26.45
CA GLU A 506 14.45 24.09 25.25
C GLU A 506 15.70 24.96 25.35
N PHE A 507 16.82 24.24 25.36
CA PHE A 507 18.22 24.61 25.23
C PHE A 507 18.79 23.67 24.14
N PRO A 508 19.80 24.06 23.32
CA PRO A 508 20.65 25.26 23.38
C PRO A 508 20.14 26.49 22.62
N ASP A 509 20.32 27.65 23.25
CA ASP A 509 20.26 28.97 22.62
C ASP A 509 21.65 29.37 22.08
N GLY A 510 21.67 30.21 21.04
CA GLY A 510 22.87 30.91 20.56
C GLY A 510 23.25 30.59 19.12
N ASP A 511 23.89 31.56 18.47
CA ASP A 511 24.22 31.50 17.04
C ASP A 511 25.53 30.75 16.77
N SER A 512 25.63 30.22 15.55
CA SER A 512 26.88 29.72 14.97
C SER A 512 27.96 30.80 15.05
N ARG A 513 29.16 30.44 15.53
CA ARG A 513 30.25 31.39 15.81
C ARG A 513 31.58 30.67 16.00
N ARG A 514 32.68 31.44 16.09
CA ARG A 514 33.97 30.93 16.56
C ARG A 514 34.05 31.05 18.09
N ILE A 515 34.53 30.02 18.77
CA ILE A 515 34.78 29.99 20.21
C ILE A 515 36.27 29.74 20.44
N GLY A 516 37.06 30.82 20.56
CA GLY A 516 38.52 30.74 20.55
C GLY A 516 39.03 30.20 19.21
N GLU A 517 39.72 29.06 19.23
CA GLU A 517 40.25 28.40 18.02
C GLU A 517 39.31 27.32 17.45
N VAL A 518 38.13 27.14 18.03
CA VAL A 518 37.13 26.12 17.65
C VAL A 518 35.96 26.75 16.91
N GLY A 519 35.52 26.14 15.81
CA GLY A 519 34.25 26.52 15.16
C GLY A 519 33.06 25.92 15.91
N TYR A 520 31.94 26.64 15.97
CA TYR A 520 30.69 26.15 16.55
C TYR A 520 29.51 26.43 15.61
N ILE A 521 28.78 25.39 15.22
CA ILE A 521 27.58 25.47 14.39
C ILE A 521 26.38 25.02 15.23
N ARG A 522 25.37 25.88 15.36
CA ARG A 522 24.09 25.54 16.01
C ARG A 522 23.05 25.17 14.95
N LEU A 523 22.44 24.00 15.09
CA LEU A 523 21.38 23.51 14.21
C LEU A 523 20.09 23.24 15.02
N PRO A 524 19.22 24.25 15.23
CA PRO A 524 18.01 24.09 16.04
C PRO A 524 16.92 23.30 15.34
N GLN A 525 16.94 23.26 14.00
CA GLN A 525 16.02 22.50 13.18
C GLN A 525 16.74 22.04 11.92
N MET A 526 16.32 20.91 11.35
CA MET A 526 16.77 20.53 10.01
C MET A 526 15.94 21.26 8.94
N THR A 527 16.53 22.27 8.31
CA THR A 527 15.83 23.13 7.34
C THR A 527 16.34 22.92 5.90
N GLY A 528 15.45 23.13 4.93
CA GLY A 528 15.79 23.17 3.51
C GLY A 528 16.02 24.57 2.96
N SER A 529 16.04 25.60 3.82
CA SER A 529 16.17 27.01 3.42
C SER A 529 17.48 27.27 2.67
N ALA A 530 17.38 27.65 1.39
CA ALA A 530 18.56 27.95 0.57
C ALA A 530 19.46 29.03 1.21
N ARG A 531 18.87 30.05 1.85
CA ARG A 531 19.61 31.08 2.59
C ARG A 531 20.44 30.48 3.71
N PHE A 532 19.85 29.59 4.51
CA PHE A 532 20.54 28.95 5.63
C PHE A 532 21.63 28.00 5.14
N LEU A 533 21.40 27.25 4.06
CA LEU A 533 22.40 26.35 3.49
C LEU A 533 23.62 27.12 2.93
N ALA A 534 23.39 28.25 2.27
CA ALA A 534 24.47 29.16 1.86
C ALA A 534 25.24 29.72 3.08
N GLU A 535 24.53 30.08 4.15
CA GLU A 535 25.16 30.53 5.39
C GLU A 535 26.03 29.43 6.03
N LEU A 536 25.58 28.16 6.00
CA LEU A 536 26.38 27.03 6.47
C LEU A 536 27.70 26.88 5.69
N ASN A 537 27.66 27.01 4.37
CA ASN A 537 28.90 27.00 3.56
C ASN A 537 29.82 28.17 3.93
N GLN A 538 29.27 29.37 4.16
CA GLN A 538 30.06 30.51 4.63
C GLN A 538 30.70 30.25 5.99
N TRP A 539 29.98 29.64 6.93
CA TRP A 539 30.52 29.23 8.22
C TRP A 539 31.64 28.21 8.07
N MET A 540 31.46 27.17 7.25
CA MET A 540 32.52 26.20 6.96
C MET A 540 33.74 26.87 6.31
N GLY A 541 33.55 27.88 5.46
CA GLY A 541 34.63 28.70 4.91
C GLY A 541 35.41 29.45 6.01
N ARG A 542 34.69 30.06 6.97
CA ARG A 542 35.28 30.76 8.12
C ARG A 542 35.95 29.84 9.13
N PHE A 543 35.60 28.56 9.14
CA PHE A 543 36.16 27.56 10.04
C PHE A 543 37.31 26.75 9.41
N ARG A 544 37.75 27.08 8.19
CA ARG A 544 38.85 26.36 7.52
C ARG A 544 40.13 26.27 8.34
N ASP A 545 40.43 27.29 9.13
CA ASP A 545 41.64 27.41 9.95
C ASP A 545 41.42 27.03 11.42
N THR A 546 40.23 26.54 11.81
CA THR A 546 39.97 26.16 13.21
C THR A 546 40.68 24.86 13.59
N LYS A 547 41.03 24.72 14.88
CA LYS A 547 41.66 23.49 15.41
C LYS A 547 40.68 22.33 15.56
N GLY A 548 39.39 22.63 15.58
CA GLY A 548 38.30 21.66 15.70
C GLY A 548 36.95 22.33 15.51
N LEU A 549 35.91 21.51 15.32
CA LEU A 549 34.53 21.97 15.07
C LEU A 549 33.58 21.29 16.05
N VAL A 550 32.61 22.05 16.56
CA VAL A 550 31.44 21.53 17.28
C VAL A 550 30.20 21.78 16.43
N ILE A 551 29.38 20.75 16.20
CA ILE A 551 28.04 20.89 15.61
C ILE A 551 27.01 20.50 16.65
N ASP A 552 26.06 21.38 16.95
CA ASP A 552 25.08 21.16 18.01
C ASP A 552 23.67 20.95 17.48
N VAL A 553 23.20 19.70 17.56
CA VAL A 553 21.86 19.26 17.15
C VAL A 553 20.98 18.87 18.35
N ARG A 554 21.37 19.23 19.58
CA ARG A 554 20.52 19.02 20.77
C ARG A 554 19.19 19.74 20.58
N GLY A 555 18.10 19.07 20.96
CA GLY A 555 16.73 19.58 20.82
C GLY A 555 16.20 19.66 19.39
N ASN A 556 16.93 19.22 18.36
CA ASN A 556 16.54 19.39 16.97
C ASN A 556 15.50 18.33 16.50
N PRO A 557 14.23 18.70 16.26
CA PRO A 557 13.15 17.75 15.96
C PRO A 557 13.20 17.17 14.54
N GLY A 558 14.20 17.56 13.73
CA GLY A 558 14.37 17.15 12.34
C GLY A 558 13.72 18.11 11.36
N GLY A 559 13.31 17.58 10.20
CA GLY A 559 12.85 18.34 9.03
C GLY A 559 13.49 17.85 7.73
N SER A 560 14.13 18.74 6.97
CA SER A 560 14.74 18.40 5.67
C SER A 560 16.14 17.79 5.82
N LYS A 561 16.51 16.84 4.95
CA LYS A 561 17.88 16.27 4.91
C LYS A 561 18.92 17.20 4.26
N ASN A 562 18.54 18.40 3.80
CA ASN A 562 19.46 19.26 3.04
C ASN A 562 20.71 19.70 3.81
N ILE A 563 20.60 19.90 5.13
CA ILE A 563 21.78 20.22 5.94
C ILE A 563 22.81 19.09 5.90
N LEU A 564 22.34 17.83 5.92
CA LEU A 564 23.22 16.68 5.75
C LEU A 564 23.88 16.68 4.35
N LEU A 565 23.10 16.98 3.30
CA LEU A 565 23.64 17.10 1.93
C LEU A 565 24.72 18.18 1.83
N THR A 566 24.53 19.31 2.52
CA THR A 566 25.48 20.43 2.50
C THR A 566 26.74 20.14 3.30
N LEU A 567 26.61 19.58 4.51
CA LEU A 567 27.74 19.45 5.44
C LEU A 567 28.55 18.16 5.24
N MET A 568 27.91 17.01 4.96
CA MET A 568 28.60 15.72 4.89
C MET A 568 29.83 15.73 3.97
N PRO A 569 29.78 16.32 2.75
CA PRO A 569 30.94 16.30 1.84
C PRO A 569 32.20 17.00 2.39
N TYR A 570 32.07 17.95 3.32
CA TYR A 570 33.25 18.56 3.99
C TYR A 570 34.04 17.54 4.81
N PHE A 571 33.42 16.44 5.24
CA PHE A 571 34.03 15.43 6.13
C PHE A 571 34.35 14.12 5.40
N LEU A 572 34.14 14.08 4.08
CA LEU A 572 34.50 12.94 3.24
C LEU A 572 35.80 13.24 2.50
N LYS A 573 36.79 12.35 2.62
CA LYS A 573 38.08 12.53 1.97
C LYS A 573 37.95 12.38 0.44
N PRO A 574 38.50 13.31 -0.36
CA PRO A 574 38.52 13.17 -1.82
C PRO A 574 39.19 11.87 -2.25
N GLY A 575 38.52 11.12 -3.13
CA GLY A 575 39.00 9.83 -3.65
C GLY A 575 38.57 8.59 -2.83
N ASP A 576 38.05 8.76 -1.61
CA ASP A 576 37.49 7.64 -0.84
C ASP A 576 36.16 7.14 -1.45
N PRO A 577 35.79 5.86 -1.25
CA PRO A 577 34.49 5.34 -1.66
C PRO A 577 33.32 6.10 -1.03
N MET A 578 32.14 5.97 -1.64
CA MET A 578 30.92 6.57 -1.10
C MET A 578 30.63 6.08 0.32
N ARG A 579 30.16 6.99 1.18
CA ARG A 579 29.65 6.69 2.52
C ARG A 579 28.16 6.36 2.45
N ILE A 580 27.78 5.15 2.86
CA ILE A 580 26.38 4.77 3.07
C ILE A 580 25.87 5.40 4.36
N ILE A 581 24.67 5.99 4.32
CA ILE A 581 24.03 6.69 5.46
C ILE A 581 22.78 5.96 5.94
N GLU A 582 21.98 5.45 5.02
CA GLU A 582 20.66 4.89 5.32
C GLU A 582 20.30 3.84 4.28
N PHE A 583 19.67 2.76 4.74
CA PHE A 583 18.88 1.86 3.90
C PHE A 583 17.39 2.07 4.22
N SER A 584 16.54 2.06 3.20
CA SER A 584 15.10 2.29 3.37
C SER A 584 14.29 1.27 2.56
N ALA A 585 13.11 0.90 3.08
CA ALA A 585 12.11 0.13 2.35
C ALA A 585 10.73 0.75 2.55
N TYR A 586 9.86 0.61 1.56
CA TYR A 586 8.51 1.16 1.54
C TYR A 586 7.47 0.07 1.79
N ARG A 587 6.40 0.35 2.53
CA ARG A 587 5.28 -0.59 2.74
C ARG A 587 4.45 -0.76 1.46
N LYS A 588 4.23 -1.99 1.00
CA LYS A 588 3.31 -2.36 -0.09
C LYS A 588 1.87 -2.43 0.44
N PRO A 589 0.83 -2.15 -0.38
CA PRO A 589 0.85 -2.08 -1.85
C PRO A 589 1.15 -0.70 -2.40
N MET A 590 1.72 0.23 -1.62
CA MET A 590 1.98 1.59 -2.07
C MET A 590 2.55 1.60 -3.49
N GLU A 591 1.70 1.98 -4.45
CA GLU A 591 2.12 2.28 -5.80
C GLU A 591 2.87 3.59 -5.70
N LEU A 592 4.21 3.51 -5.72
CA LEU A 592 5.04 4.69 -5.93
C LEU A 592 4.46 5.42 -7.15
N PRO A 593 4.21 6.73 -7.10
CA PRO A 593 3.60 7.44 -8.20
C PRO A 593 4.48 7.31 -9.47
N ARG A 594 4.09 6.41 -10.40
CA ARG A 594 4.84 6.01 -11.62
C ARG A 594 6.25 5.45 -11.28
N PRO A 595 7.04 4.87 -12.22
CA PRO A 595 8.48 4.81 -11.99
C PRO A 595 8.91 6.21 -11.57
N MET A 596 9.45 6.33 -10.35
CA MET A 596 9.78 7.62 -9.77
C MET A 596 10.63 8.36 -10.81
N PRO A 597 10.19 9.54 -11.30
CA PRO A 597 10.91 10.20 -12.39
C PRO A 597 12.38 10.33 -11.98
N ASP A 598 13.28 10.11 -12.93
CA ASP A 598 14.71 10.41 -12.75
C ASP A 598 14.82 11.81 -12.10
N GLY A 599 15.23 11.86 -10.83
CA GLY A 599 15.29 13.11 -10.06
C GLY A 599 14.25 13.34 -8.96
N PHE A 600 13.58 12.32 -8.39
CA PHE A 600 12.92 12.53 -7.08
C PHE A 600 13.96 12.97 -6.04
N ASN A 601 13.76 14.19 -5.55
CA ASN A 601 14.73 15.01 -4.83
C ASN A 601 15.17 14.38 -3.50
N MET A 602 16.48 14.18 -3.31
CA MET A 602 17.07 13.72 -2.04
C MET A 602 16.68 14.62 -0.84
N SER A 603 16.29 15.87 -1.10
CA SER A 603 15.79 16.80 -0.08
C SER A 603 14.50 16.37 0.60
N SER A 604 13.69 15.55 -0.08
CA SER A 604 12.34 15.12 0.32
C SER A 604 12.32 13.72 0.94
N MET A 605 13.48 13.28 1.45
CA MET A 605 13.73 12.04 2.19
C MET A 605 14.13 10.76 1.45
N SER A 606 14.40 10.80 0.15
CA SER A 606 14.54 9.57 -0.63
C SER A 606 15.97 9.06 -0.73
N ALA A 607 16.21 7.96 -0.02
CA ALA A 607 17.16 6.95 -0.47
C ALA A 607 16.79 6.51 -1.90
N GLN A 608 17.77 6.09 -2.70
CA GLN A 608 17.60 5.83 -4.14
C GLN A 608 17.77 4.34 -4.43
N PRO A 609 17.01 3.77 -5.39
CA PRO A 609 17.21 2.38 -5.81
C PRO A 609 18.54 2.26 -6.55
N VAL A 610 19.09 1.05 -6.65
CA VAL A 610 20.36 0.80 -7.38
C VAL A 610 20.31 1.22 -8.86
N THR A 611 19.10 1.23 -9.45
CA THR A 611 18.85 1.59 -10.85
C THR A 611 18.71 3.10 -11.09
N SER A 612 18.75 3.93 -10.05
CA SER A 612 18.55 5.37 -10.18
C SER A 612 19.65 6.05 -11.00
N SER A 613 19.25 7.00 -11.87
CA SER A 613 20.15 7.91 -12.57
C SER A 613 20.95 8.83 -11.63
N HIS A 614 20.54 8.93 -10.36
CA HIS A 614 21.31 9.62 -9.32
C HIS A 614 22.74 9.07 -9.20
N TRP A 615 22.92 7.76 -9.38
CA TRP A 615 24.22 7.11 -9.43
C TRP A 615 24.82 7.32 -10.82
N LYS A 616 25.64 8.35 -10.99
CA LYS A 616 26.14 8.83 -12.30
C LYS A 616 27.05 7.82 -13.02
N THR A 617 27.72 6.93 -12.29
CA THR A 617 28.72 6.00 -12.84
C THR A 617 28.38 4.54 -12.55
N ASP A 618 28.88 3.62 -13.39
CA ASP A 618 28.74 2.17 -13.13
C ASP A 618 29.44 1.73 -11.85
N ALA A 619 30.54 2.37 -11.48
CA ALA A 619 31.23 2.13 -10.22
C ALA A 619 30.34 2.45 -9.01
N GLN A 620 29.62 3.59 -9.04
CA GLN A 620 28.66 3.94 -7.99
C GLN A 620 27.51 2.92 -7.94
N ARG A 621 26.89 2.57 -9.08
CA ARG A 621 25.82 1.56 -9.13
C ARG A 621 26.28 0.21 -8.59
N LYS A 622 27.49 -0.24 -8.96
CA LYS A 622 28.09 -1.48 -8.45
C LYS A 622 28.30 -1.42 -6.94
N PHE A 623 28.86 -0.31 -6.43
CA PHE A 623 29.05 -0.09 -5.00
C PHE A 623 27.74 -0.19 -4.21
N ILE A 624 26.68 0.50 -4.69
CA ILE A 624 25.36 0.47 -4.06
C ILE A 624 24.75 -0.93 -4.10
N GLY A 625 24.83 -1.62 -5.24
CA GLY A 625 24.35 -3.00 -5.37
C GLY A 625 25.06 -3.98 -4.44
N GLU A 626 26.38 -3.84 -4.27
CA GLU A 626 27.15 -4.63 -3.29
C GLU A 626 26.78 -4.30 -1.85
N ALA A 627 26.56 -3.02 -1.54
CA ALA A 627 26.12 -2.58 -0.21
C ALA A 627 24.76 -3.18 0.15
N ILE A 628 23.78 -3.16 -0.77
CA ILE A 628 22.46 -3.80 -0.59
C ILE A 628 22.60 -5.31 -0.34
N ARG A 629 23.46 -6.00 -1.11
CA ARG A 629 23.68 -7.46 -0.93
C ARG A 629 24.32 -7.81 0.40
N LYS A 630 25.20 -6.95 0.92
CA LYS A 630 25.90 -7.16 2.20
C LYS A 630 25.07 -6.73 3.41
N PHE A 631 24.09 -5.84 3.20
CA PHE A 631 23.25 -5.32 4.26
C PHE A 631 22.39 -6.40 4.91
N LYS A 632 22.39 -6.43 6.24
CA LYS A 632 21.61 -7.37 7.05
C LYS A 632 20.84 -6.59 8.10
N PRO A 633 19.53 -6.35 7.92
CA PRO A 633 18.76 -5.64 8.92
C PRO A 633 18.59 -6.50 10.18
N THR A 634 18.69 -5.90 11.37
CA THR A 634 18.42 -6.61 12.63
C THR A 634 16.94 -6.92 12.81
N TRP A 635 16.07 -6.12 12.18
CA TRP A 635 14.65 -6.42 12.02
C TRP A 635 14.41 -6.89 10.57
N PRO A 636 14.22 -8.20 10.34
CA PRO A 636 13.91 -8.69 9.01
C PRO A 636 12.52 -8.20 8.59
N LEU A 637 12.48 -7.46 7.48
CA LEU A 637 11.23 -6.94 6.94
C LEU A 637 10.26 -8.10 6.60
N PRO A 638 8.98 -7.99 6.98
CA PRO A 638 7.96 -8.98 6.62
C PRO A 638 7.92 -9.29 5.11
N ALA A 639 7.99 -10.58 4.78
CA ALA A 639 8.06 -11.06 3.40
C ALA A 639 6.85 -10.58 2.57
N GLY A 640 7.11 -10.09 1.35
CA GLY A 640 6.08 -9.63 0.42
C GLY A 640 5.41 -8.29 0.78
N LYS A 641 5.65 -7.74 1.99
CA LYS A 641 5.00 -6.50 2.45
C LYS A 641 5.81 -5.23 2.21
N PHE A 642 7.07 -5.35 1.78
CA PHE A 642 7.93 -4.20 1.52
C PHE A 642 8.48 -4.20 0.09
N SER A 643 8.88 -3.02 -0.38
CA SER A 643 9.69 -2.83 -1.58
C SER A 643 11.08 -3.43 -1.44
N ASP A 644 11.83 -3.44 -2.54
CA ASP A 644 13.28 -3.58 -2.49
C ASP A 644 13.92 -2.41 -1.70
N LEU A 645 15.18 -2.59 -1.32
CA LEU A 645 15.93 -1.60 -0.56
C LEU A 645 16.39 -0.42 -1.42
N TYR A 646 16.26 0.76 -0.84
CA TYR A 646 16.74 2.04 -1.34
C TYR A 646 17.91 2.49 -0.46
N VAL A 647 18.88 3.20 -1.04
CA VAL A 647 20.11 3.61 -0.34
C VAL A 647 20.33 5.12 -0.41
N LEU A 648 20.63 5.73 0.74
CA LEU A 648 21.18 7.09 0.80
C LEU A 648 22.69 6.99 0.98
N ALA A 649 23.45 7.57 0.06
CA ALA A 649 24.91 7.54 0.08
C ALA A 649 25.50 8.85 -0.41
N PHE A 650 26.71 9.17 0.05
CA PHE A 650 27.40 10.42 -0.28
C PHE A 650 28.85 10.19 -0.68
N ASP A 651 29.36 11.04 -1.57
CA ASP A 651 30.78 11.22 -1.76
C ASP A 651 31.16 12.70 -1.62
N SER A 652 32.46 12.97 -1.57
CA SER A 652 33.03 14.31 -1.44
C SER A 652 32.67 15.24 -2.61
N THR A 653 32.22 14.73 -3.76
CA THR A 653 31.94 15.51 -4.96
C THR A 653 30.51 16.07 -5.01
N MET A 654 29.66 15.68 -4.06
CA MET A 654 28.25 16.08 -4.04
C MET A 654 28.02 17.54 -3.64
N ASN A 655 28.96 18.19 -2.97
CA ASN A 655 28.94 19.63 -2.72
C ASN A 655 30.23 20.26 -3.28
N PRO A 656 30.16 21.03 -4.38
CA PRO A 656 31.34 21.61 -5.01
C PRO A 656 32.02 22.71 -4.17
N GLU A 657 31.33 23.28 -3.18
CA GLU A 657 31.92 24.26 -2.24
C GLU A 657 32.74 23.58 -1.14
N ALA A 658 32.54 22.28 -0.95
CA ALA A 658 33.16 21.54 0.14
C ALA A 658 34.67 21.35 -0.08
N TYR A 659 35.44 21.63 0.97
CA TYR A 659 36.81 21.19 1.10
C TYR A 659 36.89 20.11 2.16
N TYR A 660 37.95 19.30 2.15
CA TYR A 660 38.14 18.29 3.19
C TYR A 660 38.57 18.93 4.51
N TYR A 661 37.65 18.93 5.48
CA TYR A 661 37.88 19.33 6.86
C TYR A 661 38.41 18.11 7.64
N ASP A 662 39.72 18.06 7.82
CA ASP A 662 40.44 16.93 8.40
C ASP A 662 40.65 17.04 9.93
N LYS A 663 40.15 18.11 10.56
CA LYS A 663 40.32 18.38 11.99
C LYS A 663 39.26 17.67 12.85
N PRO A 664 39.49 17.51 14.16
CA PRO A 664 38.52 16.92 15.07
C PRO A 664 37.14 17.60 15.03
N LEU A 665 36.09 16.79 14.96
CA LEU A 665 34.67 17.15 14.97
C LEU A 665 33.98 16.52 16.18
N ILE A 666 33.27 17.31 16.96
CA ILE A 666 32.34 16.82 17.99
C ILE A 666 30.92 17.23 17.61
N ILE A 667 29.98 16.28 17.62
CA ILE A 667 28.56 16.55 17.38
C ILE A 667 27.80 16.35 18.69
N LEU A 668 27.15 17.41 19.18
CA LEU A 668 26.34 17.36 20.40
C LEU A 668 24.92 16.92 20.07
N GLN A 669 24.42 15.93 20.80
CA GLN A 669 23.08 15.35 20.61
C GLN A 669 22.36 15.08 21.94
N ASP A 670 21.04 14.98 21.87
CA ASP A 670 20.21 14.50 22.98
C ASP A 670 18.93 13.84 22.48
N SER A 671 18.06 13.41 23.40
CA SER A 671 16.78 12.76 23.05
C SER A 671 15.78 13.66 22.30
N GLY A 672 16.07 14.96 22.15
CA GLY A 672 15.33 15.87 21.28
C GLY A 672 15.79 15.84 19.83
N SER A 673 16.99 15.33 19.53
CA SER A 673 17.47 15.07 18.17
C SER A 673 16.63 13.96 17.53
N PHE A 674 15.72 14.27 16.60
CA PHE A 674 14.76 13.31 16.05
C PHE A 674 14.62 13.42 14.51
N SER A 675 14.11 12.40 13.81
CA SER A 675 13.80 12.44 12.37
C SER A 675 15.03 12.66 11.50
N ALA A 676 15.07 13.68 10.64
CA ALA A 676 16.25 13.99 9.84
C ALA A 676 17.53 14.21 10.70
N SER A 677 17.40 14.59 11.97
CA SER A 677 18.52 14.67 12.91
C SER A 677 19.10 13.31 13.25
N ASP A 678 18.28 12.26 13.39
CA ASP A 678 18.76 10.89 13.59
C ASP A 678 19.61 10.43 12.41
N ILE A 679 19.18 10.71 11.18
CA ILE A 679 19.93 10.36 9.97
C ILE A 679 21.25 11.13 9.91
N PHE A 680 21.21 12.41 10.25
CA PHE A 680 22.43 13.23 10.31
C PHE A 680 23.44 12.58 11.26
N LEU A 681 23.02 12.26 12.48
CA LEU A 681 23.87 11.61 13.48
C LEU A 681 24.35 10.23 13.02
N GLY A 682 23.46 9.42 12.44
CA GLY A 682 23.79 8.09 11.91
C GLY A 682 24.80 8.14 10.77
N GLY A 683 24.72 9.17 9.91
CA GLY A 683 25.65 9.40 8.82
C GLY A 683 27.06 9.75 9.28
N PHE A 684 27.16 10.59 10.30
CA PHE A 684 28.44 11.01 10.89
C PHE A 684 29.05 9.97 11.83
N LYS A 685 28.24 9.09 12.41
CA LYS A 685 28.72 8.06 13.34
C LYS A 685 29.78 7.18 12.68
N GLY A 686 30.91 7.03 13.36
CA GLY A 686 32.04 6.21 12.90
C GLY A 686 32.86 6.82 11.76
N LEU A 687 32.65 8.09 11.39
CA LEU A 687 33.60 8.80 10.54
C LEU A 687 34.92 9.07 11.30
N PRO A 688 36.06 9.10 10.59
CA PRO A 688 37.33 9.53 11.18
C PRO A 688 37.20 10.92 11.83
N ASN A 689 37.97 11.14 12.91
CA ASN A 689 38.03 12.41 13.64
C ASN A 689 36.67 12.94 14.15
N THR A 690 35.62 12.13 14.14
CA THR A 690 34.27 12.53 14.57
C THR A 690 33.91 11.84 15.90
N THR A 691 33.33 12.59 16.84
CA THR A 691 32.80 12.07 18.11
C THR A 691 31.38 12.56 18.32
N LEU A 692 30.42 11.65 18.45
CA LEU A 692 29.07 11.98 18.93
C LEU A 692 29.08 12.06 20.47
N MET A 693 28.59 13.16 21.03
CA MET A 693 28.64 13.41 22.47
C MET A 693 27.28 13.87 23.01
N GLY A 694 26.90 13.39 24.20
CA GLY A 694 25.63 13.72 24.85
C GLY A 694 24.82 12.49 25.23
N THR A 695 23.51 12.50 25.03
CA THR A 695 22.66 11.31 25.22
C THR A 695 22.21 10.74 23.88
N ALA A 696 21.63 9.52 23.90
CA ALA A 696 21.09 8.94 22.68
C ALA A 696 19.99 9.83 22.08
N SER A 697 19.94 9.89 20.74
CA SER A 697 18.92 10.65 20.01
C SER A 697 17.53 10.04 20.17
N GLY A 698 16.49 10.76 19.75
CA GLY A 698 15.09 10.36 19.88
C GLY A 698 14.73 9.09 19.12
N GLY A 699 15.35 8.84 17.98
CA GLY A 699 15.24 7.58 17.27
C GLY A 699 13.91 7.36 16.59
N GLY A 700 13.71 8.03 15.47
CA GLY A 700 12.63 7.70 14.55
C GLY A 700 12.80 8.49 13.27
N ASN A 701 12.49 7.90 12.13
CA ASN A 701 12.58 8.56 10.84
C ASN A 701 11.68 7.84 9.85
N GLY A 702 10.86 8.59 9.12
CA GLY A 702 9.99 7.97 8.14
C GLY A 702 9.21 8.95 7.31
N TRP A 703 8.81 8.51 6.12
CA TRP A 703 7.81 9.21 5.34
C TRP A 703 6.44 8.95 5.95
N MET A 704 5.79 10.04 6.35
CA MET A 704 4.46 10.03 6.95
C MET A 704 3.41 10.29 5.88
N ASP A 705 2.25 9.65 6.04
CA ASP A 705 1.04 9.97 5.29
C ASP A 705 -0.14 10.14 6.24
N ARG A 706 -1.24 10.74 5.76
CA ARG A 706 -2.46 11.00 6.51
C ARG A 706 -3.58 10.09 6.05
N TYR A 707 -4.31 9.54 7.02
CA TYR A 707 -5.47 8.70 6.81
C TYR A 707 -6.66 9.30 7.54
N THR A 708 -7.64 9.77 6.78
CA THR A 708 -8.89 10.33 7.31
C THR A 708 -9.89 9.20 7.55
N LEU A 709 -10.39 9.09 8.77
CA LEU A 709 -11.45 8.15 9.09
C LEU A 709 -12.76 8.56 8.40
N PRO A 710 -13.50 7.63 7.78
CA PRO A 710 -14.59 7.96 6.86
C PRO A 710 -15.83 8.58 7.51
N ASN A 711 -16.09 8.36 8.79
CA ASN A 711 -17.27 8.90 9.47
C ASN A 711 -16.93 10.06 10.41
N THR A 712 -15.94 9.89 11.30
CA THR A 712 -15.55 10.94 12.26
C THR A 712 -14.62 12.02 11.68
N GLU A 713 -14.11 11.81 10.46
CA GLU A 713 -13.13 12.68 9.80
C GLU A 713 -11.82 12.88 10.58
N LEU A 714 -11.57 12.07 11.61
CA LEU A 714 -10.32 12.12 12.37
C LEU A 714 -9.15 11.73 11.45
N GLU A 715 -8.09 12.52 11.45
CA GLU A 715 -6.88 12.22 10.69
C GLU A 715 -5.83 11.51 11.56
N ILE A 716 -5.36 10.37 11.08
CA ILE A 716 -4.28 9.58 11.67
C ILE A 716 -3.05 9.68 10.78
N ILE A 717 -1.90 9.95 11.39
CA ILE A 717 -0.60 10.05 10.74
C ILE A 717 0.17 8.76 11.04
N LEU A 718 0.69 8.08 10.03
CA LEU A 718 1.50 6.85 10.18
C LEU A 718 2.67 6.83 9.19
N CYS A 719 3.78 6.17 9.55
CA CYS A 719 4.90 5.99 8.64
C CYS A 719 4.71 4.86 7.60
N GLN A 720 5.09 5.16 6.35
CA GLN A 720 5.07 4.27 5.19
C GLN A 720 6.45 3.77 4.75
N THR A 721 7.51 4.15 5.48
CA THR A 721 8.88 3.67 5.24
C THR A 721 9.47 3.06 6.49
N ALA A 722 10.15 1.93 6.34
CA ALA A 722 11.09 1.39 7.30
C ALA A 722 12.51 1.84 6.97
N LYS A 723 13.26 2.31 7.97
CA LYS A 723 14.58 2.92 7.75
C LYS A 723 15.63 2.40 8.71
N PHE A 724 16.81 2.14 8.18
CA PHE A 724 17.89 1.45 8.86
C PHE A 724 19.22 2.19 8.74
N ARG A 725 20.01 2.08 9.81
CA ARG A 725 21.42 2.47 9.83
C ARG A 725 22.25 1.50 8.97
N PRO A 726 23.45 1.90 8.49
CA PRO A 726 24.29 1.01 7.69
C PRO A 726 24.69 -0.28 8.39
N THR A 727 24.67 -0.28 9.72
CA THR A 727 24.97 -1.42 10.60
C THR A 727 23.84 -2.44 10.73
N GLY A 728 22.63 -2.14 10.23
CA GLY A 728 21.49 -3.05 10.21
C GLY A 728 20.35 -2.67 11.13
N GLU A 729 20.61 -1.89 12.18
CA GLU A 729 19.57 -1.52 13.14
C GLU A 729 18.59 -0.48 12.57
N PRO A 730 17.29 -0.57 12.90
CA PRO A 730 16.35 0.50 12.61
C PRO A 730 16.75 1.79 13.35
N TYR A 731 16.35 2.94 12.79
CA TYR A 731 16.40 4.21 13.53
C TYR A 731 15.31 4.22 14.61
N ASP A 732 14.09 3.89 14.19
CA ASP A 732 12.91 3.73 15.03
C ASP A 732 13.14 2.64 16.08
N GLY A 733 12.84 3.00 17.32
CA GLY A 733 12.89 2.20 18.53
C GLY A 733 14.19 2.33 19.31
N LEU A 734 15.24 2.92 18.71
CA LEU A 734 16.60 2.87 19.25
C LEU A 734 17.26 4.24 19.32
N GLY A 735 17.22 5.01 18.23
CA GLY A 735 18.05 6.20 18.05
C GLY A 735 19.52 5.87 17.81
N VAL A 736 20.31 6.94 17.71
CA VAL A 736 21.75 6.90 17.50
C VAL A 736 22.44 7.10 18.84
N PRO A 737 23.19 6.09 19.34
CA PRO A 737 23.89 6.23 20.61
C PRO A 737 25.09 7.18 20.45
N PRO A 738 25.43 7.96 21.50
CA PRO A 738 26.66 8.77 21.50
C PRO A 738 27.88 7.86 21.56
N ASP A 739 29.03 8.38 21.16
CA ASP A 739 30.33 7.76 21.42
C ASP A 739 30.82 8.12 22.84
N VAL A 740 30.48 9.32 23.31
CA VAL A 740 30.73 9.79 24.68
C VAL A 740 29.41 10.17 25.36
N GLY A 741 28.97 9.33 26.29
CA GLY A 741 27.75 9.56 27.07
C GLY A 741 27.89 10.68 28.09
N MET A 742 27.05 11.71 28.00
CA MET A 742 26.98 12.81 28.96
C MET A 742 25.56 13.38 29.03
N GLU A 743 24.94 13.33 30.21
CA GLU A 743 23.62 13.92 30.45
C GLU A 743 23.76 15.41 30.79
N ALA A 744 22.93 16.26 30.17
CA ALA A 744 22.83 17.67 30.54
C ALA A 744 22.29 17.80 31.97
N THR A 745 22.95 18.62 32.78
CA THR A 745 22.50 18.91 34.15
C THR A 745 21.21 19.73 34.14
N PRO A 746 20.45 19.78 35.24
CA PRO A 746 19.30 20.67 35.33
C PRO A 746 19.66 22.14 35.05
N ALA A 747 20.82 22.61 35.52
CA ALA A 747 21.32 23.95 35.24
C ALA A 747 21.53 24.20 33.74
N ASP A 748 22.01 23.20 32.99
CA ASP A 748 22.14 23.29 31.54
C ASP A 748 20.77 23.41 30.86
N ARG A 749 19.80 22.60 31.32
CA ARG A 749 18.41 22.62 30.79
C ARG A 749 17.68 23.94 31.06
N MET A 750 18.06 24.65 32.12
CA MET A 750 17.55 25.98 32.47
C MET A 750 18.37 27.12 31.84
N GLY A 751 19.36 26.82 30.98
CA GLY A 751 20.19 27.82 30.30
C GLY A 751 21.19 28.55 31.20
N ARG A 752 21.46 28.04 32.40
CA ARG A 752 22.39 28.65 33.37
C ARG A 752 23.84 28.23 33.17
N SER A 753 24.05 27.13 32.45
CA SER A 753 25.36 26.59 32.07
C SER A 753 25.25 25.79 30.78
N ASP A 754 26.39 25.33 30.23
CA ASP A 754 26.40 24.30 29.20
C ASP A 754 27.58 23.34 29.42
N SER A 755 27.43 22.49 30.43
CA SER A 755 28.49 21.56 30.83
C SER A 755 28.93 20.61 29.71
N VAL A 756 28.00 20.27 28.79
CA VAL A 756 28.25 19.37 27.65
C VAL A 756 29.08 20.07 26.57
N LEU A 757 28.72 21.30 26.18
CA LEU A 757 29.52 22.10 25.25
C LEU A 757 30.92 22.40 25.82
N GLU A 758 30.99 22.79 27.09
CA GLU A 758 32.26 23.07 27.75
C GLU A 758 33.17 21.83 27.78
N ALA A 759 32.60 20.64 27.99
CA ALA A 759 33.35 19.39 27.91
C ALA A 759 33.84 19.08 26.48
N ALA A 760 33.03 19.35 25.47
CA ALA A 760 33.43 19.22 24.07
C ALA A 760 34.57 20.19 23.70
N LEU A 761 34.46 21.46 24.08
CA LEU A 761 35.49 22.47 23.86
C LEU A 761 36.82 22.10 24.54
N ARG A 762 36.77 21.56 25.77
CA ARG A 762 37.97 21.04 26.45
C ARG A 762 38.61 19.89 25.69
N ARG A 763 37.81 18.96 25.17
CA ARG A 763 38.29 17.80 24.40
C ARG A 763 38.97 18.20 23.09
N LEU A 764 38.50 19.27 22.44
CA LEU A 764 39.11 19.78 21.20
C LEU A 764 40.40 20.59 21.42
N ARG A 765 40.73 20.94 22.66
CA ARG A 765 41.97 21.67 23.03
C ARG A 765 43.11 20.74 23.45
N GLN A 766 42.80 19.49 23.78
CA GLN A 766 43.76 18.43 24.08
C GLN A 766 44.24 17.80 22.78
#